data_AF-A0A1I6PUC7-F1
#
_entry.id   AF-A0A1I6PUC7-F1
#
_cell.length_a   1.000
_cell.length_b   1.000
_cell.length_c   1.000
_cell.angle_alpha   90.00
_cell.angle_beta   90.00
_cell.angle_gamma   90.00
#
_symmetry.space_group_name_H-M   'P 1'
#
loop_
_entity.id
_entity.type
_entity.pdbx_description
1 polymer ?
#
loop_
_entity_poly.entity_id
_entity_poly.type
_entity_poly.pdbx_seq_one_letter_code
_entity_poly.pdbx_strand_id
1 'polypeptide(L)'
;MMSLQSSTIKLVLVFLLISAGVSAQVPAFPGAEGAGKYTIGGRGGKVLYVTSLEDSNEPGTLRWAVAQKGTRTILFQVSGQIRLKSPLRINNGDLTIAGQSAPGDGICISDYETIVSADNVIIRFLRFRLGDETERAVDALSGYRNENIIIDHCSMSWAIDELSSFYDNKNFTMQWCFITESLKNSVHGKGKHGYGGIWGGHNASFHHNLFAHNDSRNPRFCGSRYSNQSDQERVDFRNNVIYNWGSNNIYAAEGGSYNVINNYYKYGPASNNRSKKRLINPDADNGENKQPAGTYGRFFLTGNYLDGSPEITADNSLGIEMGSTFTKFAPDVTLKDIIAREEFSFLPVTTDKAEEAYEKVLEYGGCALVRDVHDLRYVDNVKNRSYSFEGSAGSTHGLIDSHTDVGGWPEYKTYNSYTDSDNDGIPDGWLEKNYPGKKSNELHSSGYTYLEIYLNSLVNHLMGGNSKVFPFCTQSENEKAEVEFKEDRTGEKIDVFINNLFFTSFIYPETLKKPCLYPILTPSGKFITRGYPLDPRPYERVDHPHHVGLWFNFGNVNGLDFWNNSSAIAPERKKEYGSIRLDSIIELNSQKGKLTTLSSWVDYQEEKLLSEKTTYIFSGVGNEYRFIERTSQLTAEQEVTFRSDKEGFFGLRVDRAFETPEDKPVKRLDVSTKLAEEPFIYNEGVNGVYRNREGLTGEAEVWGKRTPWVALRAQKEGEIITLVILDHEQNPNYPGWPHARGYGLFSMNNLGGDGMDKSADPIEIRLESGESISFRHKLVIGGDLSDEEINNLMYRFNKQ
;
A
#
# COMPACT_ATOMS: atom_id res chain seq x y z
N MET A 1 3.99 -80.80 39.38
CA MET A 1 2.60 -81.09 39.79
C MET A 1 1.67 -80.31 38.89
N MET A 2 0.70 -81.02 38.30
CA MET A 2 -0.61 -80.61 37.73
C MET A 2 -0.83 -79.12 37.40
N SER A 3 -0.94 -78.75 36.12
CA SER A 3 -2.15 -78.77 35.26
C SER A 3 -3.26 -77.79 35.68
N LEU A 4 -3.61 -76.86 34.78
CA LEU A 4 -4.98 -76.67 34.27
C LEU A 4 -5.01 -75.59 33.17
N GLN A 5 -5.65 -75.96 32.07
CA GLN A 5 -5.92 -75.15 30.88
C GLN A 5 -7.02 -74.11 31.16
N SER A 6 -6.95 -72.96 30.49
CA SER A 6 -8.15 -72.21 30.10
C SER A 6 -7.89 -71.41 28.81
N SER A 7 -8.57 -71.87 27.77
CA SER A 7 -8.87 -71.32 26.45
C SER A 7 -8.70 -69.80 26.27
N THR A 8 -7.90 -69.40 25.28
CA THR A 8 -7.85 -68.01 24.77
C THR A 8 -8.48 -67.95 23.39
N ILE A 9 -9.59 -67.23 23.29
CA ILE A 9 -10.28 -66.87 22.04
C ILE A 9 -9.39 -65.89 21.26
N LYS A 10 -9.06 -66.20 20.00
CA LYS A 10 -8.41 -65.26 19.07
C LYS A 10 -9.48 -64.31 18.51
N LEU A 11 -9.43 -63.04 18.91
CA LEU A 11 -10.12 -61.96 18.21
C LEU A 11 -9.08 -61.16 17.43
N VAL A 12 -9.06 -61.34 16.11
CA VAL A 12 -8.25 -60.50 15.20
C VAL A 12 -9.10 -59.28 14.85
N LEU A 13 -8.77 -58.13 15.45
CA LEU A 13 -9.31 -56.83 15.07
C LEU A 13 -8.47 -56.27 13.91
N VAL A 14 -9.05 -56.25 12.71
CA VAL A 14 -8.52 -55.52 11.56
C VAL A 14 -8.95 -54.06 11.71
N PHE A 15 -8.01 -53.18 12.07
CA PHE A 15 -8.21 -51.73 11.99
C PHE A 15 -8.05 -51.28 10.54
N LEU A 16 -9.17 -51.04 9.85
CA LEU A 16 -9.19 -50.24 8.63
C LEU A 16 -9.05 -48.76 9.02
N LEU A 17 -7.83 -48.23 8.95
CA LEU A 17 -7.57 -46.79 8.96
C LEU A 17 -8.00 -46.22 7.61
N ILE A 18 -9.24 -45.74 7.54
CA ILE A 18 -9.67 -44.83 6.46
C ILE A 18 -9.08 -43.46 6.81
N SER A 19 -7.94 -43.13 6.22
CA SER A 19 -7.44 -41.75 6.21
C SER A 19 -8.29 -40.92 5.26
N ALA A 20 -9.43 -40.42 5.74
CA ALA A 20 -10.13 -39.34 5.07
C ALA A 20 -9.25 -38.09 5.19
N GLY A 21 -8.59 -37.69 4.11
CA GLY A 21 -7.88 -36.42 4.05
C GLY A 21 -8.87 -35.28 4.29
N VAL A 22 -8.83 -34.66 5.46
CA VAL A 22 -9.58 -33.44 5.73
C VAL A 22 -8.89 -32.31 4.96
N SER A 23 -9.44 -31.95 3.80
CA SER A 23 -9.03 -30.72 3.12
C SER A 23 -9.56 -29.53 3.92
N ALA A 24 -8.68 -28.63 4.35
CA ALA A 24 -9.10 -27.38 4.97
C ALA A 24 -9.97 -26.57 3.99
N GLN A 25 -11.04 -25.94 4.50
CA GLN A 25 -11.92 -25.10 3.68
C GLN A 25 -11.14 -23.86 3.19
N VAL A 26 -11.26 -23.55 1.89
CA VAL A 26 -10.57 -22.44 1.24
C VAL A 26 -11.25 -21.12 1.62
N PRO A 27 -10.52 -20.11 2.12
CA PRO A 27 -11.07 -18.78 2.34
C PRO A 27 -11.66 -18.13 1.07
N ALA A 28 -12.39 -17.04 1.22
CA ALA A 28 -12.97 -16.27 0.11
C ALA A 28 -11.88 -15.74 -0.82
N PHE A 29 -10.78 -15.27 -0.23
CA PHE A 29 -9.55 -14.84 -0.88
C PHE A 29 -8.42 -14.84 0.17
N PRO A 30 -7.13 -14.80 -0.22
CA PRO A 30 -6.04 -14.60 0.73
C PRO A 30 -6.24 -13.31 1.54
N GLY A 31 -6.27 -13.41 2.87
CA GLY A 31 -6.56 -12.29 3.77
C GLY A 31 -8.04 -12.08 4.11
N ALA A 32 -8.95 -12.95 3.66
CA ALA A 32 -10.32 -12.97 4.16
C ALA A 32 -10.35 -13.57 5.58
N GLU A 33 -10.88 -12.82 6.54
CA GLU A 33 -10.92 -13.20 7.95
C GLU A 33 -12.32 -13.09 8.57
N GLY A 34 -12.44 -13.52 9.82
CA GLY A 34 -13.71 -13.47 10.56
C GLY A 34 -14.75 -14.47 10.06
N ALA A 35 -16.02 -14.14 10.28
CA ALA A 35 -17.14 -15.04 10.13
C ALA A 35 -17.56 -15.27 8.68
N GLY A 36 -17.40 -14.27 7.82
CA GLY A 36 -17.65 -14.36 6.38
C GLY A 36 -16.48 -14.96 5.59
N LYS A 37 -15.37 -15.35 6.23
CA LYS A 37 -14.14 -15.72 5.54
C LYS A 37 -14.24 -16.90 4.58
N TYR A 38 -15.25 -17.75 4.73
CA TYR A 38 -15.47 -18.92 3.86
C TYR A 38 -16.54 -18.71 2.80
N THR A 39 -16.97 -17.46 2.59
CA THR A 39 -17.84 -17.09 1.47
C THR A 39 -17.17 -17.46 0.15
N ILE A 40 -17.90 -18.09 -0.76
CA ILE A 40 -17.36 -18.61 -2.02
C ILE A 40 -17.56 -17.59 -3.15
N GLY A 41 -18.64 -16.80 -3.09
CA GLY A 41 -19.01 -15.85 -4.11
C GLY A 41 -19.14 -16.50 -5.49
N GLY A 42 -18.48 -15.90 -6.48
CA GLY A 42 -18.49 -16.29 -7.89
C GLY A 42 -17.47 -17.34 -8.33
N ARG A 43 -16.73 -17.97 -7.41
CA ARG A 43 -15.67 -18.95 -7.73
C ARG A 43 -16.13 -20.04 -8.70
N GLY A 44 -15.39 -20.23 -9.79
CA GLY A 44 -15.68 -21.22 -10.83
C GLY A 44 -16.90 -20.90 -11.70
N GLY A 45 -17.49 -19.71 -11.53
CA GLY A 45 -18.65 -19.23 -12.25
C GLY A 45 -18.32 -18.62 -13.62
N LYS A 46 -19.32 -17.94 -14.18
CA LYS A 46 -19.17 -17.14 -15.41
C LYS A 46 -18.50 -15.80 -15.11
N VAL A 47 -17.69 -15.31 -16.05
CA VAL A 47 -17.23 -13.93 -16.04
C VAL A 47 -18.24 -13.04 -16.75
N LEU A 48 -18.62 -11.92 -16.13
CA LEU A 48 -19.45 -10.88 -16.72
C LEU A 48 -18.71 -9.55 -16.68
N TYR A 49 -18.61 -8.89 -17.82
CA TYR A 49 -17.92 -7.61 -17.94
C TYR A 49 -18.86 -6.42 -17.83
N VAL A 50 -18.44 -5.43 -17.03
CA VAL A 50 -18.94 -4.07 -17.08
C VAL A 50 -18.02 -3.27 -18.01
N THR A 51 -18.57 -2.85 -19.15
CA THR A 51 -17.89 -2.11 -20.22
C THR A 51 -18.50 -0.72 -20.44
N SER A 52 -19.56 -0.38 -19.71
CA SER A 52 -20.25 0.89 -19.76
C SER A 52 -20.58 1.40 -18.36
N LEU A 53 -20.45 2.71 -18.18
CA LEU A 53 -20.82 3.42 -16.95
C LEU A 53 -22.31 3.73 -16.87
N GLU A 54 -23.07 3.43 -17.92
CA GLU A 54 -24.52 3.61 -17.93
C GLU A 54 -25.22 2.71 -16.92
N ASP A 55 -26.22 3.26 -16.24
CA ASP A 55 -27.17 2.46 -15.49
C ASP A 55 -28.36 2.06 -16.38
N SER A 56 -28.37 0.81 -16.84
CA SER A 56 -29.43 0.24 -17.69
C SER A 56 -29.58 -1.27 -17.48
N ASN A 57 -30.54 -1.89 -18.17
CA ASN A 57 -30.69 -3.35 -18.18
C ASN A 57 -29.99 -4.02 -19.37
N GLU A 58 -29.09 -3.32 -20.06
CA GLU A 58 -28.37 -3.86 -21.21
C GLU A 58 -27.04 -4.53 -20.81
N PRO A 59 -26.61 -5.59 -21.52
CA PRO A 59 -25.29 -6.20 -21.34
C PRO A 59 -24.16 -5.17 -21.36
N GLY A 60 -23.14 -5.38 -20.53
CA GLY A 60 -22.04 -4.43 -20.35
C GLY A 60 -22.26 -3.40 -19.25
N THR A 61 -23.43 -3.35 -18.61
CA THR A 61 -23.70 -2.48 -17.44
C THR A 61 -23.67 -3.26 -16.12
N LEU A 62 -23.33 -2.57 -15.03
CA LEU A 62 -23.33 -3.17 -13.69
C LEU A 62 -24.71 -3.71 -13.28
N ARG A 63 -25.78 -2.95 -13.54
CA ARG A 63 -27.15 -3.37 -13.20
C ARG A 63 -27.54 -4.66 -13.91
N TRP A 64 -27.25 -4.78 -15.21
CA TRP A 64 -27.50 -6.02 -15.93
C TRP A 64 -26.69 -7.19 -15.35
N ALA A 65 -25.40 -6.98 -15.06
CA ALA A 65 -24.52 -8.03 -14.55
C ALA A 65 -24.95 -8.55 -13.17
N VAL A 66 -25.35 -7.65 -12.27
CA VAL A 66 -25.91 -7.98 -10.95
C VAL A 66 -27.22 -8.76 -11.06
N ALA A 67 -28.08 -8.40 -12.03
CA ALA A 67 -29.37 -9.05 -12.24
C ALA A 67 -29.26 -10.49 -12.79
N GLN A 68 -28.10 -10.92 -13.28
CA GLN A 68 -27.90 -12.28 -13.78
C GLN A 68 -28.01 -13.33 -12.67
N LYS A 69 -28.35 -14.56 -13.06
CA LYS A 69 -28.46 -15.72 -12.17
C LYS A 69 -27.28 -16.67 -12.33
N GLY A 70 -27.05 -17.47 -11.29
CA GLY A 70 -25.99 -18.47 -11.23
C GLY A 70 -24.66 -17.88 -10.77
N THR A 71 -23.72 -18.78 -10.47
CA THR A 71 -22.37 -18.44 -9.99
C THR A 71 -21.64 -17.58 -11.01
N ARG A 72 -21.21 -16.39 -10.59
CA ARG A 72 -20.59 -15.42 -11.49
C ARG A 72 -19.66 -14.44 -10.79
N THR A 73 -18.65 -13.99 -11.52
CA THR A 73 -17.73 -12.92 -11.14
C THR A 73 -17.92 -11.75 -12.09
N ILE A 74 -18.22 -10.58 -11.53
CA ILE A 74 -18.33 -9.32 -12.27
C ILE A 74 -16.98 -8.63 -12.26
N LEU A 75 -16.47 -8.34 -13.46
CA LEU A 75 -15.21 -7.63 -13.71
C LEU A 75 -15.49 -6.32 -14.46
N PHE A 76 -14.53 -5.39 -14.44
CA PHE A 76 -14.67 -4.07 -15.05
C PHE A 76 -13.59 -3.85 -16.12
N GLN A 77 -13.99 -3.35 -17.28
CA GLN A 77 -13.09 -2.89 -18.37
C GLN A 77 -13.08 -1.37 -18.52
N VAL A 78 -13.80 -0.67 -17.63
CA VAL A 78 -13.90 0.79 -17.57
C VAL A 78 -13.69 1.26 -16.13
N SER A 79 -13.27 2.50 -15.98
CA SER A 79 -13.20 3.23 -14.70
C SER A 79 -14.15 4.41 -14.79
N GLY A 80 -14.77 4.79 -13.68
CA GLY A 80 -15.77 5.84 -13.74
C GLY A 80 -16.77 5.88 -12.61
N GLN A 81 -17.60 6.92 -12.66
CA GLN A 81 -18.80 7.04 -11.86
C GLN A 81 -19.98 6.35 -12.57
N ILE A 82 -20.54 5.31 -11.95
CA ILE A 82 -21.82 4.71 -12.34
C ILE A 82 -22.92 5.41 -11.56
N ARG A 83 -23.60 6.34 -12.23
CA ARG A 83 -24.72 7.10 -11.66
C ARG A 83 -25.99 6.27 -11.76
N LEU A 84 -26.47 5.76 -10.63
CA LEU A 84 -27.66 4.93 -10.60
C LEU A 84 -28.91 5.79 -10.88
N LYS A 85 -29.88 5.22 -11.61
CA LYS A 85 -31.19 5.80 -11.90
C LYS A 85 -32.28 5.28 -10.95
N SER A 86 -31.96 4.24 -10.19
CA SER A 86 -32.85 3.59 -9.21
C SER A 86 -32.02 2.69 -8.28
N PRO A 87 -32.56 2.18 -7.16
CA PRO A 87 -31.82 1.31 -6.24
C PRO A 87 -31.20 0.10 -6.96
N LEU A 88 -29.93 -0.20 -6.67
CA LEU A 88 -29.23 -1.38 -7.20
C LEU A 88 -29.36 -2.54 -6.21
N ARG A 89 -30.30 -3.45 -6.48
CA ARG A 89 -30.56 -4.62 -5.62
C ARG A 89 -29.84 -5.86 -6.14
N ILE A 90 -28.96 -6.42 -5.32
CA ILE A 90 -28.32 -7.73 -5.56
C ILE A 90 -29.27 -8.82 -5.05
N ASN A 91 -30.21 -9.24 -5.91
CA ASN A 91 -31.22 -10.26 -5.57
C ASN A 91 -30.78 -11.69 -5.91
N ASN A 92 -29.67 -11.87 -6.63
CA ASN A 92 -29.16 -13.17 -7.01
C ASN A 92 -27.75 -13.35 -6.44
N GLY A 93 -27.60 -14.32 -5.56
CA GLY A 93 -26.35 -14.66 -4.86
C GLY A 93 -25.32 -15.37 -5.73
N ASP A 94 -24.36 -16.04 -5.10
CA ASP A 94 -23.22 -16.70 -5.75
C ASP A 94 -22.43 -15.73 -6.64
N LEU A 95 -22.12 -14.57 -6.04
CA LEU A 95 -21.63 -13.40 -6.77
C LEU A 95 -20.34 -12.89 -6.15
N THR A 96 -19.34 -12.67 -6.99
CA THR A 96 -18.20 -11.81 -6.68
C THR A 96 -18.28 -10.55 -7.53
N ILE A 97 -18.22 -9.37 -6.92
CA ILE A 97 -17.98 -8.10 -7.62
C ILE A 97 -16.54 -7.67 -7.32
N ALA A 98 -15.65 -7.83 -8.30
CA ALA A 98 -14.22 -7.63 -8.13
C ALA A 98 -13.80 -6.24 -8.65
N GLY A 99 -13.99 -5.21 -7.82
CA GLY A 99 -13.63 -3.83 -8.16
C GLY A 99 -12.15 -3.64 -8.49
N GLN A 100 -11.27 -4.49 -7.96
CA GLN A 100 -9.83 -4.48 -8.28
C GLN A 100 -9.49 -4.84 -9.72
N SER A 101 -10.45 -5.35 -10.49
CA SER A 101 -10.28 -5.61 -11.93
C SER A 101 -10.44 -4.36 -12.79
N ALA A 102 -11.02 -3.28 -12.25
CA ALA A 102 -11.21 -2.05 -12.98
C ALA A 102 -9.86 -1.43 -13.37
N PRO A 103 -9.71 -0.94 -14.61
CA PRO A 103 -8.57 -0.11 -14.96
C PRO A 103 -8.56 1.18 -14.14
N GLY A 104 -7.52 1.98 -14.29
CA GLY A 104 -7.45 3.38 -13.86
C GLY A 104 -7.82 3.61 -12.39
N ASP A 105 -8.60 4.65 -12.13
CA ASP A 105 -8.98 5.08 -10.78
C ASP A 105 -10.08 4.21 -10.11
N GLY A 106 -10.55 3.17 -10.82
CA GLY A 106 -11.59 2.26 -10.36
C GLY A 106 -13.02 2.78 -10.55
N ILE A 107 -13.94 2.25 -9.75
CA ILE A 107 -15.39 2.47 -9.89
C ILE A 107 -15.98 3.14 -8.66
N CYS A 108 -16.79 4.17 -8.90
CA CYS A 108 -17.65 4.80 -7.92
C CYS A 108 -19.12 4.62 -8.29
N ILE A 109 -19.94 4.17 -7.35
CA ILE A 109 -21.39 4.03 -7.48
C ILE A 109 -22.04 5.17 -6.70
N SER A 110 -22.98 5.88 -7.32
CA SER A 110 -23.62 7.07 -6.72
C SER A 110 -25.12 7.15 -6.97
N ASP A 111 -25.72 8.19 -6.38
CA ASP A 111 -27.10 8.68 -6.53
C ASP A 111 -28.16 7.83 -5.82
N TYR A 112 -28.13 6.50 -5.96
CA TYR A 112 -29.05 5.58 -5.29
C TYR A 112 -28.35 4.51 -4.46
N GLU A 113 -29.09 3.93 -3.53
CA GLU A 113 -28.60 2.90 -2.62
C GLU A 113 -28.23 1.60 -3.36
N THR A 114 -27.17 0.94 -2.90
CA THR A 114 -26.88 -0.46 -3.24
C THR A 114 -27.30 -1.36 -2.09
N ILE A 115 -28.05 -2.43 -2.39
CA ILE A 115 -28.64 -3.31 -1.37
C ILE A 115 -28.28 -4.77 -1.69
N VAL A 116 -27.58 -5.42 -0.77
CA VAL A 116 -27.33 -6.86 -0.79
C VAL A 116 -28.59 -7.57 -0.26
N SER A 117 -29.31 -8.26 -1.15
CA SER A 117 -30.56 -8.98 -0.86
C SER A 117 -30.46 -10.47 -1.22
N ALA A 118 -29.24 -11.03 -1.12
CA ALA A 118 -28.94 -12.41 -1.44
C ALA A 118 -27.76 -12.93 -0.61
N ASP A 119 -27.66 -14.26 -0.54
CA ASP A 119 -26.59 -14.98 0.15
C ASP A 119 -25.36 -15.19 -0.75
N ASN A 120 -24.22 -15.53 -0.14
CA ASN A 120 -22.98 -15.88 -0.83
C ASN A 120 -22.46 -14.77 -1.76
N VAL A 121 -22.15 -13.61 -1.19
CA VAL A 121 -21.76 -12.39 -1.93
C VAL A 121 -20.40 -11.87 -1.45
N ILE A 122 -19.51 -11.60 -2.40
CA ILE A 122 -18.21 -10.95 -2.20
C ILE A 122 -18.23 -9.60 -2.93
N ILE A 123 -17.92 -8.50 -2.24
CA ILE A 123 -17.74 -7.17 -2.86
C ILE A 123 -16.42 -6.59 -2.41
N ARG A 124 -15.56 -6.20 -3.36
CA ARG A 124 -14.22 -5.65 -3.04
C ARG A 124 -13.86 -4.43 -3.87
N PHE A 125 -13.09 -3.50 -3.29
CA PHE A 125 -12.45 -2.37 -3.99
C PHE A 125 -13.42 -1.49 -4.79
N LEU A 126 -14.57 -1.16 -4.20
CA LEU A 126 -15.55 -0.24 -4.77
C LEU A 126 -15.81 0.94 -3.86
N ARG A 127 -16.23 2.05 -4.47
CA ARG A 127 -16.73 3.22 -3.74
C ARG A 127 -18.24 3.32 -3.87
N PHE A 128 -18.91 3.55 -2.75
CA PHE A 128 -20.33 3.85 -2.66
C PHE A 128 -20.47 5.26 -2.09
N ARG A 129 -20.57 6.25 -2.98
CA ARG A 129 -20.65 7.66 -2.61
C ARG A 129 -22.04 8.15 -3.01
N LEU A 130 -23.01 8.02 -2.10
CA LEU A 130 -24.44 8.20 -2.42
C LEU A 130 -24.74 9.62 -2.89
N GLY A 131 -24.28 10.63 -2.14
CA GLY A 131 -24.65 12.02 -2.35
C GLY A 131 -26.10 12.30 -1.96
N ASP A 132 -26.51 13.55 -2.10
CA ASP A 132 -27.85 14.04 -1.74
C ASP A 132 -28.67 14.53 -2.94
N GLU A 133 -28.18 14.38 -4.18
CA GLU A 133 -28.89 14.84 -5.39
C GLU A 133 -30.27 14.18 -5.58
N THR A 134 -30.47 12.97 -5.07
CA THR A 134 -31.76 12.27 -5.16
C THR A 134 -32.71 12.59 -4.01
N GLU A 135 -32.25 13.35 -3.02
CA GLU A 135 -32.99 13.73 -1.81
C GLU A 135 -33.59 12.55 -1.02
N ARG A 136 -32.96 11.37 -1.10
CA ARG A 136 -33.43 10.15 -0.43
C ARG A 136 -32.63 9.89 0.84
N ALA A 137 -33.34 9.85 1.97
CA ALA A 137 -32.80 9.35 3.23
C ALA A 137 -32.67 7.82 3.18
N VAL A 138 -31.57 7.34 2.60
CA VAL A 138 -31.22 5.93 2.45
C VAL A 138 -29.73 5.71 2.69
N ASP A 139 -29.34 4.45 2.83
CA ASP A 139 -27.95 4.05 2.99
C ASP A 139 -27.17 4.04 1.68
N ALA A 140 -25.85 4.22 1.73
CA ALA A 140 -25.02 4.04 0.53
C ALA A 140 -24.89 2.54 0.16
N LEU A 141 -24.59 1.69 1.15
CA LEU A 141 -24.49 0.24 1.00
C LEU A 141 -25.08 -0.49 2.20
N SER A 142 -26.06 -1.37 1.98
CA SER A 142 -26.70 -2.12 3.06
C SER A 142 -26.95 -3.60 2.75
N GLY A 143 -27.17 -4.40 3.79
CA GLY A 143 -27.60 -5.78 3.67
C GLY A 143 -28.19 -6.31 4.98
N TYR A 144 -29.32 -7.01 4.91
CA TYR A 144 -30.08 -7.42 6.08
C TYR A 144 -30.66 -8.83 5.91
N ARG A 145 -30.49 -9.69 6.92
CA ARG A 145 -31.00 -11.07 6.95
C ARG A 145 -30.56 -11.95 5.78
N ASN A 146 -29.30 -11.82 5.37
CA ASN A 146 -28.66 -12.70 4.40
C ASN A 146 -27.49 -13.45 5.06
N GLU A 147 -26.93 -14.44 4.37
CA GLU A 147 -25.81 -15.25 4.88
C GLU A 147 -24.59 -15.31 3.94
N ASN A 148 -23.41 -15.52 4.54
CA ASN A 148 -22.13 -15.69 3.85
C ASN A 148 -21.81 -14.48 2.95
N ILE A 149 -21.46 -13.36 3.59
CA ILE A 149 -21.15 -12.12 2.90
C ILE A 149 -19.81 -11.58 3.39
N ILE A 150 -18.98 -11.11 2.46
CA ILE A 150 -17.78 -10.35 2.76
C ILE A 150 -17.74 -9.05 1.96
N ILE A 151 -17.53 -7.95 2.67
CA ILE A 151 -17.27 -6.62 2.12
C ILE A 151 -15.83 -6.25 2.50
N ASP A 152 -14.97 -6.00 1.52
CA ASP A 152 -13.53 -5.82 1.76
C ASP A 152 -12.97 -4.66 0.94
N HIS A 153 -12.19 -3.77 1.57
CA HIS A 153 -11.54 -2.64 0.88
C HIS A 153 -12.52 -1.73 0.09
N CYS A 154 -13.72 -1.49 0.63
CA CYS A 154 -14.68 -0.55 0.05
C CYS A 154 -14.67 0.78 0.80
N SER A 155 -15.06 1.86 0.11
CA SER A 155 -15.26 3.17 0.73
C SER A 155 -16.72 3.61 0.60
N MET A 156 -17.37 3.89 1.73
CA MET A 156 -18.77 4.33 1.81
C MET A 156 -18.83 5.75 2.36
N SER A 157 -19.48 6.66 1.64
CA SER A 157 -19.58 8.07 2.02
C SER A 157 -20.87 8.73 1.56
N TRP A 158 -21.17 9.88 2.18
CA TRP A 158 -22.18 10.85 1.76
C TRP A 158 -23.61 10.30 1.70
N ALA A 159 -23.95 9.36 2.59
CA ALA A 159 -25.32 8.92 2.79
C ALA A 159 -26.11 9.86 3.69
N ILE A 160 -27.43 9.90 3.49
CA ILE A 160 -28.38 10.73 4.26
C ILE A 160 -28.96 9.96 5.47
N ASP A 161 -29.16 8.64 5.38
CA ASP A 161 -29.51 7.78 6.54
C ASP A 161 -28.18 7.24 7.14
N GLU A 162 -27.77 6.00 6.82
CA GLU A 162 -26.46 5.48 7.23
C GLU A 162 -25.47 5.25 6.08
N LEU A 163 -24.17 5.46 6.33
CA LEU A 163 -23.15 5.13 5.32
C LEU A 163 -23.16 3.63 4.96
N SER A 164 -23.22 2.75 5.96
CA SER A 164 -23.36 1.32 5.71
C SER A 164 -23.96 0.52 6.85
N SER A 165 -25.10 -0.12 6.61
CA SER A 165 -25.78 -0.97 7.60
C SER A 165 -25.82 -2.45 7.21
N PHE A 166 -25.22 -3.29 8.06
CA PHE A 166 -25.24 -4.75 7.94
C PHE A 166 -25.56 -5.39 9.29
N TYR A 167 -26.79 -5.86 9.46
CA TYR A 167 -27.29 -6.43 10.70
C TYR A 167 -28.23 -7.61 10.46
N ASP A 168 -28.45 -8.44 11.49
CA ASP A 168 -29.13 -9.75 11.43
C ASP A 168 -28.65 -10.69 10.30
N ASN A 169 -27.48 -10.42 9.71
CA ASN A 169 -26.86 -11.31 8.73
C ASN A 169 -26.18 -12.46 9.46
N LYS A 170 -25.95 -13.58 8.78
CA LYS A 170 -25.25 -14.74 9.34
C LYS A 170 -23.95 -14.99 8.60
N ASN A 171 -22.86 -15.24 9.32
CA ASN A 171 -21.53 -15.41 8.75
C ASN A 171 -21.13 -14.20 7.87
N PHE A 172 -21.05 -13.03 8.49
CA PHE A 172 -20.75 -11.77 7.82
C PHE A 172 -19.35 -11.26 8.20
N THR A 173 -18.61 -10.71 7.25
CA THR A 173 -17.40 -9.92 7.51
C THR A 173 -17.44 -8.60 6.76
N MET A 174 -17.16 -7.49 7.45
CA MET A 174 -16.72 -6.23 6.83
C MET A 174 -15.30 -5.92 7.30
N GLN A 175 -14.36 -5.84 6.36
CA GLN A 175 -12.95 -5.65 6.66
C GLN A 175 -12.29 -4.58 5.79
N TRP A 176 -11.34 -3.84 6.35
CA TRP A 176 -10.54 -2.87 5.60
C TRP A 176 -11.37 -1.81 4.86
N CYS A 177 -12.58 -1.49 5.33
CA CYS A 177 -13.46 -0.51 4.67
C CYS A 177 -13.36 0.88 5.32
N PHE A 178 -13.65 1.93 4.53
CA PHE A 178 -13.81 3.30 5.02
C PHE A 178 -15.30 3.66 5.09
N ILE A 179 -15.73 4.17 6.25
CA ILE A 179 -17.10 4.55 6.59
C ILE A 179 -17.04 6.03 7.01
N THR A 180 -17.02 6.92 6.02
CA THR A 180 -16.58 8.31 6.21
C THR A 180 -17.56 9.36 5.66
N GLU A 181 -17.70 10.47 6.37
CA GLU A 181 -18.49 11.65 5.96
C GLU A 181 -19.97 11.36 5.64
N SER A 182 -20.73 10.96 6.66
CA SER A 182 -22.20 11.01 6.61
C SER A 182 -22.72 12.46 6.50
N LEU A 183 -23.87 12.67 5.84
CA LEU A 183 -24.43 14.01 5.63
C LEU A 183 -25.37 14.42 6.78
N LYS A 184 -24.91 15.30 7.67
CA LYS A 184 -25.58 15.55 8.97
C LYS A 184 -26.84 16.41 8.89
N ASN A 185 -26.79 17.63 8.34
CA ASN A 185 -27.96 18.49 8.18
C ASN A 185 -28.41 18.49 6.71
N SER A 186 -28.62 17.29 6.16
CA SER A 186 -29.20 17.11 4.83
C SER A 186 -30.72 16.94 4.90
N VAL A 187 -31.34 16.34 3.89
CA VAL A 187 -32.80 16.24 3.71
C VAL A 187 -33.49 15.14 4.53
N HIS A 188 -32.86 14.60 5.57
CA HIS A 188 -33.47 13.54 6.37
C HIS A 188 -34.71 14.05 7.12
N GLY A 189 -35.87 13.43 6.89
CA GLY A 189 -37.15 13.80 7.53
C GLY A 189 -37.22 13.70 9.07
N LYS A 190 -36.18 13.19 9.74
CA LYS A 190 -36.05 13.14 11.21
C LYS A 190 -35.22 14.32 11.76
N GLY A 191 -34.72 15.21 10.89
CA GLY A 191 -33.79 16.27 11.23
C GLY A 191 -32.33 15.82 11.13
N LYS A 192 -31.48 16.33 12.04
CA LYS A 192 -30.02 16.08 12.01
C LYS A 192 -29.71 14.59 12.08
N HIS A 193 -29.05 14.07 11.06
CA HIS A 193 -28.81 12.65 10.89
C HIS A 193 -27.54 12.41 10.06
N GLY A 194 -26.40 12.20 10.72
CA GLY A 194 -25.13 11.91 10.05
C GLY A 194 -24.50 10.67 10.65
N TYR A 195 -24.87 9.49 10.18
CA TYR A 195 -24.59 8.23 10.88
C TYR A 195 -23.74 7.25 10.07
N GLY A 196 -22.84 6.54 10.76
CA GLY A 196 -21.97 5.54 10.15
C GLY A 196 -22.70 4.25 9.75
N GLY A 197 -23.40 3.59 10.67
CA GLY A 197 -24.06 2.31 10.35
C GLY A 197 -24.74 1.59 11.51
N ILE A 198 -25.70 0.72 11.19
CA ILE A 198 -26.26 -0.28 12.13
C ILE A 198 -25.62 -1.64 11.86
N TRP A 199 -24.86 -2.15 12.82
CA TRP A 199 -24.04 -3.36 12.65
C TRP A 199 -24.43 -4.45 13.64
N GLY A 200 -24.52 -5.70 13.19
CA GLY A 200 -24.89 -6.84 14.03
C GLY A 200 -24.99 -8.14 13.24
N GLY A 201 -25.44 -9.21 13.89
CA GLY A 201 -25.74 -10.47 13.22
C GLY A 201 -25.27 -11.73 13.94
N HIS A 202 -25.59 -12.85 13.29
CA HIS A 202 -25.33 -14.20 13.75
C HIS A 202 -23.92 -14.63 13.33
N ASN A 203 -22.94 -14.38 14.19
CA ASN A 203 -21.52 -14.41 13.86
C ASN A 203 -21.20 -13.36 12.77
N ALA A 204 -21.05 -12.11 13.19
CA ALA A 204 -20.65 -11.00 12.32
C ALA A 204 -19.31 -10.41 12.78
N SER A 205 -18.40 -10.17 11.84
CA SER A 205 -17.08 -9.59 12.11
C SER A 205 -16.96 -8.24 11.44
N PHE A 206 -16.41 -7.29 12.17
CA PHE A 206 -16.14 -5.96 11.70
C PHE A 206 -14.75 -5.58 12.18
N HIS A 207 -13.77 -5.61 11.28
CA HIS A 207 -12.39 -5.36 11.68
C HIS A 207 -11.58 -4.55 10.69
N HIS A 208 -10.59 -3.81 11.20
CA HIS A 208 -9.70 -3.01 10.38
C HIS A 208 -10.42 -1.96 9.53
N ASN A 209 -11.58 -1.48 9.97
CA ASN A 209 -12.33 -0.43 9.27
C ASN A 209 -12.01 0.95 9.86
N LEU A 210 -12.13 2.00 9.03
CA LEU A 210 -12.08 3.39 9.46
C LEU A 210 -13.50 3.97 9.53
N PHE A 211 -13.87 4.51 10.69
CA PHE A 211 -14.96 5.46 10.83
C PHE A 211 -14.37 6.86 10.99
N ALA A 212 -14.80 7.81 10.16
CA ALA A 212 -14.35 9.20 10.29
C ALA A 212 -15.45 10.19 9.93
N HIS A 213 -15.51 11.31 10.65
CA HIS A 213 -16.37 12.44 10.27
C HIS A 213 -17.87 12.12 10.24
N ASN A 214 -18.33 11.24 11.15
CA ASN A 214 -19.75 10.93 11.33
C ASN A 214 -20.24 11.50 12.66
N ASP A 215 -21.48 11.97 12.74
CA ASP A 215 -22.03 12.49 13.99
C ASP A 215 -22.25 11.40 15.05
N SER A 216 -22.71 10.23 14.63
CA SER A 216 -23.02 9.10 15.52
C SER A 216 -23.04 7.75 14.78
N ARG A 217 -23.44 6.67 15.46
CA ARG A 217 -23.51 5.29 14.95
C ARG A 217 -22.20 4.84 14.31
N ASN A 218 -21.14 4.78 15.11
CA ASN A 218 -19.81 4.35 14.65
C ASN A 218 -19.32 3.01 15.25
N PRO A 219 -20.11 1.91 15.23
CA PRO A 219 -21.48 1.72 14.74
C PRO A 219 -22.55 1.86 15.85
N ARG A 220 -23.85 1.84 15.47
CA ARG A 220 -24.91 1.39 16.40
C ARG A 220 -24.95 -0.13 16.35
N PHE A 221 -24.65 -0.81 17.45
CA PHE A 221 -24.85 -2.25 17.48
C PHE A 221 -26.35 -2.59 17.44
N CYS A 222 -26.73 -3.50 16.55
CA CYS A 222 -28.13 -3.82 16.29
C CYS A 222 -28.82 -4.31 17.56
N GLY A 223 -28.14 -5.20 18.28
CA GLY A 223 -28.76 -6.04 19.28
C GLY A 223 -29.56 -7.16 18.61
N SER A 224 -30.12 -8.04 19.42
CA SER A 224 -31.11 -9.01 18.96
C SER A 224 -32.53 -8.43 18.86
N ARG A 225 -32.70 -7.10 18.93
CA ARG A 225 -33.99 -6.42 19.00
C ARG A 225 -35.00 -6.84 17.91
N TYR A 226 -34.53 -7.22 16.72
CA TYR A 226 -35.38 -7.67 15.62
C TYR A 226 -35.50 -9.19 15.46
N SER A 227 -34.49 -9.93 15.90
CA SER A 227 -34.47 -11.41 15.83
C SER A 227 -35.10 -12.07 17.06
N ASN A 228 -35.12 -11.35 18.19
CA ASN A 228 -35.40 -11.86 19.53
C ASN A 228 -34.56 -13.11 19.88
N GLN A 229 -33.33 -13.16 19.37
CA GLN A 229 -32.40 -14.29 19.52
C GLN A 229 -31.04 -13.79 20.05
N SER A 230 -31.03 -13.33 21.30
CA SER A 230 -29.83 -12.76 21.95
C SER A 230 -28.64 -13.73 21.97
N ASP A 231 -28.87 -15.04 22.02
CA ASP A 231 -27.79 -16.02 21.99
C ASP A 231 -27.13 -16.16 20.61
N GLN A 232 -27.83 -15.73 19.55
CA GLN A 232 -27.33 -15.79 18.18
C GLN A 232 -26.66 -14.49 17.75
N GLU A 233 -27.08 -13.34 18.28
CA GLU A 233 -26.39 -12.05 18.06
C GLU A 233 -24.97 -12.09 18.66
N ARG A 234 -23.98 -12.26 17.78
CA ARG A 234 -22.57 -12.46 18.15
C ARG A 234 -21.69 -11.64 17.23
N VAL A 235 -21.08 -10.60 17.78
CA VAL A 235 -20.33 -9.61 17.01
C VAL A 235 -18.87 -9.56 17.47
N ASP A 236 -17.97 -9.60 16.50
CA ASP A 236 -16.55 -9.37 16.71
C ASP A 236 -16.13 -8.04 16.10
N PHE A 237 -15.93 -7.04 16.95
CA PHE A 237 -15.57 -5.67 16.57
C PHE A 237 -14.15 -5.36 17.03
N ARG A 238 -13.17 -5.52 16.15
CA ARG A 238 -11.75 -5.41 16.54
C ARG A 238 -10.87 -4.65 15.57
N ASN A 239 -9.83 -4.00 16.08
CA ASN A 239 -8.85 -3.26 15.26
C ASN A 239 -9.43 -2.21 14.30
N ASN A 240 -10.61 -1.65 14.61
CA ASN A 240 -11.16 -0.52 13.87
C ASN A 240 -10.58 0.80 14.37
N VAL A 241 -10.51 1.79 13.49
CA VAL A 241 -10.15 3.18 13.81
C VAL A 241 -11.42 4.02 13.81
N ILE A 242 -11.67 4.77 14.88
CA ILE A 242 -12.84 5.63 15.03
C ILE A 242 -12.35 7.05 15.28
N TYR A 243 -12.64 7.97 14.36
CA TYR A 243 -12.13 9.33 14.36
C TYR A 243 -13.22 10.40 14.24
N ASN A 244 -13.04 11.50 14.95
CA ASN A 244 -13.83 12.74 14.79
C ASN A 244 -15.35 12.53 14.82
N TRP A 245 -15.83 11.68 15.74
CA TRP A 245 -17.27 11.52 15.93
C TRP A 245 -17.88 12.77 16.56
N GLY A 246 -19.14 13.07 16.24
CA GLY A 246 -19.86 14.22 16.79
C GLY A 246 -20.53 13.93 18.13
N SER A 247 -21.85 13.77 18.10
CA SER A 247 -22.70 13.56 19.27
C SER A 247 -22.39 12.25 20.03
N ASN A 248 -22.03 11.16 19.34
CA ASN A 248 -21.70 9.87 19.96
C ASN A 248 -20.82 8.99 19.05
N ASN A 249 -20.26 7.89 19.55
CA ASN A 249 -19.59 6.86 18.75
C ASN A 249 -20.40 5.55 18.72
N ILE A 250 -20.03 4.54 19.53
CA ILE A 250 -20.66 3.23 19.62
C ILE A 250 -21.77 3.26 20.66
N TYR A 251 -22.93 2.70 20.34
CA TYR A 251 -24.03 2.56 21.30
C TYR A 251 -24.98 1.42 20.96
N ALA A 252 -26.01 1.26 21.80
CA ALA A 252 -27.09 0.27 21.71
C ALA A 252 -26.67 -1.15 22.13
N ALA A 253 -26.79 -2.15 21.26
CA ALA A 253 -26.64 -3.58 21.59
C ALA A 253 -27.71 -4.10 22.57
N GLU A 254 -28.98 -3.88 22.26
CA GLU A 254 -30.10 -4.45 23.03
C GLU A 254 -30.17 -5.97 22.82
N GLY A 255 -29.36 -6.73 23.57
CA GLY A 255 -29.21 -8.19 23.49
C GLY A 255 -28.05 -8.62 22.59
N GLY A 256 -27.30 -9.65 22.97
CA GLY A 256 -26.18 -10.18 22.19
C GLY A 256 -24.85 -10.29 22.96
N SER A 257 -23.84 -10.82 22.28
CA SER A 257 -22.47 -10.94 22.78
C SER A 257 -21.49 -10.22 21.86
N TYR A 258 -20.66 -9.34 22.41
CA TYR A 258 -19.82 -8.42 21.65
C TYR A 258 -18.36 -8.51 22.12
N ASN A 259 -17.45 -8.88 21.24
CA ASN A 259 -16.02 -8.65 21.43
C ASN A 259 -15.70 -7.25 20.92
N VAL A 260 -15.13 -6.40 21.76
CA VAL A 260 -14.67 -5.05 21.42
C VAL A 260 -13.19 -4.98 21.74
N ILE A 261 -12.33 -5.30 20.77
CA ILE A 261 -10.91 -5.62 21.01
C ILE A 261 -9.98 -4.71 20.20
N ASN A 262 -9.00 -4.10 20.86
CA ASN A 262 -7.90 -3.38 20.21
C ASN A 262 -8.33 -2.35 19.15
N ASN A 263 -9.48 -1.69 19.33
CA ASN A 263 -9.90 -0.58 18.46
C ASN A 263 -9.20 0.72 18.90
N TYR A 264 -8.93 1.60 17.94
CA TYR A 264 -8.28 2.89 18.17
C TYR A 264 -9.30 4.03 18.07
N TYR A 265 -9.52 4.72 19.18
CA TYR A 265 -10.45 5.84 19.30
C TYR A 265 -9.68 7.15 19.35
N LYS A 266 -9.87 8.00 18.35
CA LYS A 266 -9.25 9.31 18.25
C LYS A 266 -10.30 10.40 18.19
N TYR A 267 -10.48 11.13 19.29
CA TYR A 267 -11.40 12.25 19.27
C TYR A 267 -10.89 13.34 18.29
N GLY A 268 -11.80 13.96 17.55
CA GLY A 268 -11.48 15.06 16.65
C GLY A 268 -12.19 16.35 17.06
N PRO A 269 -12.08 17.42 16.26
CA PRO A 269 -12.71 18.71 16.54
C PRO A 269 -14.25 18.65 16.73
N ALA A 270 -14.95 17.68 16.13
CA ALA A 270 -16.39 17.48 16.32
C ALA A 270 -16.73 16.77 17.65
N SER A 271 -15.77 16.09 18.26
CA SER A 271 -15.99 15.26 19.45
C SER A 271 -16.16 16.12 20.71
N ASN A 272 -17.37 16.12 21.24
CA ASN A 272 -17.70 16.93 22.41
C ASN A 272 -17.17 16.32 23.72
N ASN A 273 -17.16 17.13 24.79
CA ASN A 273 -16.62 16.70 26.10
C ASN A 273 -17.34 15.50 26.73
N ARG A 274 -18.60 15.25 26.35
CA ARG A 274 -19.39 14.14 26.88
C ARG A 274 -19.06 12.82 26.16
N SER A 275 -18.92 12.85 24.83
CA SER A 275 -18.68 11.65 24.02
C SER A 275 -17.20 11.33 23.81
N LYS A 276 -16.27 12.31 23.93
CA LYS A 276 -14.85 12.10 23.64
C LYS A 276 -14.13 11.11 24.56
N LYS A 277 -14.70 10.84 25.74
CA LYS A 277 -14.17 9.87 26.71
C LYS A 277 -14.88 8.52 26.68
N ARG A 278 -15.74 8.30 25.68
CA ARG A 278 -16.58 7.10 25.62
C ARG A 278 -15.99 6.08 24.65
N LEU A 279 -15.97 4.82 25.05
CA LEU A 279 -15.74 3.68 24.15
C LEU A 279 -17.08 3.15 23.65
N ILE A 280 -18.08 3.02 24.54
CA ILE A 280 -19.42 2.52 24.19
C ILE A 280 -20.52 3.05 25.14
N ASN A 281 -21.74 3.22 24.60
CA ASN A 281 -22.96 3.57 25.32
C ASN A 281 -24.06 2.48 25.19
N PRO A 282 -24.03 1.37 25.94
CA PRO A 282 -24.99 0.29 25.76
C PRO A 282 -26.41 0.66 26.19
N ASP A 283 -27.43 0.04 25.59
CA ASP A 283 -28.84 0.22 25.94
C ASP A 283 -29.51 -1.10 26.38
N ALA A 284 -30.56 -0.98 27.21
CA ALA A 284 -31.50 -2.05 27.50
C ALA A 284 -32.73 -1.92 26.60
N ASP A 285 -33.23 -3.06 26.11
CA ASP A 285 -34.39 -3.12 25.21
C ASP A 285 -35.65 -2.54 25.87
N ASN A 286 -36.46 -1.82 25.09
CA ASN A 286 -37.68 -1.17 25.56
C ASN A 286 -38.95 -2.03 25.40
N GLY A 287 -38.86 -3.18 24.73
CA GLY A 287 -39.96 -4.10 24.45
C GLY A 287 -40.72 -3.86 23.15
N GLU A 288 -40.41 -2.79 22.41
CA GLU A 288 -41.24 -2.37 21.25
C GLU A 288 -41.09 -3.29 20.04
N ASN A 289 -39.93 -3.96 19.90
CA ASN A 289 -39.64 -4.85 18.76
C ASN A 289 -39.90 -6.34 19.05
N LYS A 290 -40.79 -6.65 20.00
CA LYS A 290 -41.15 -8.03 20.43
C LYS A 290 -40.05 -8.80 21.16
N GLN A 291 -38.88 -8.19 21.37
CA GLN A 291 -37.91 -8.65 22.36
C GLN A 291 -38.40 -8.30 23.77
N PRO A 292 -38.13 -9.11 24.82
CA PRO A 292 -38.47 -8.73 26.18
C PRO A 292 -37.77 -7.43 26.59
N ALA A 293 -38.54 -6.48 27.15
CA ALA A 293 -37.99 -5.27 27.75
C ALA A 293 -36.97 -5.63 28.83
N GLY A 294 -35.87 -4.89 28.90
CA GLY A 294 -34.76 -5.16 29.79
C GLY A 294 -33.75 -6.18 29.26
N THR A 295 -33.89 -6.68 28.03
CA THR A 295 -32.83 -7.46 27.36
C THR A 295 -31.63 -6.54 27.06
N TYR A 296 -30.41 -6.98 27.33
CA TYR A 296 -29.18 -6.19 27.14
C TYR A 296 -28.03 -7.04 26.60
N GLY A 297 -27.09 -6.38 25.91
CA GLY A 297 -25.88 -7.00 25.39
C GLY A 297 -24.79 -7.18 26.45
N ARG A 298 -23.90 -8.15 26.21
CA ARG A 298 -22.71 -8.41 27.03
C ARG A 298 -21.45 -8.19 26.22
N PHE A 299 -20.42 -7.65 26.86
CA PHE A 299 -19.23 -7.14 26.18
C PHE A 299 -17.95 -7.68 26.78
N PHE A 300 -17.09 -8.24 25.95
CA PHE A 300 -15.68 -8.45 26.29
C PHE A 300 -14.88 -7.29 25.69
N LEU A 301 -14.34 -6.42 26.55
CA LEU A 301 -13.55 -5.25 26.12
C LEU A 301 -12.12 -5.37 26.60
N THR A 302 -11.16 -5.32 25.67
CA THR A 302 -9.75 -5.32 26.02
C THR A 302 -8.89 -4.61 24.97
N GLY A 303 -7.80 -3.99 25.44
CA GLY A 303 -6.75 -3.38 24.62
C GLY A 303 -7.21 -2.26 23.68
N ASN A 304 -8.44 -1.75 23.82
CA ASN A 304 -8.87 -0.57 23.08
C ASN A 304 -8.08 0.64 23.56
N TYR A 305 -7.63 1.45 22.61
CA TYR A 305 -6.82 2.62 22.85
C TYR A 305 -7.67 3.87 22.66
N LEU A 306 -7.76 4.72 23.68
CA LEU A 306 -8.40 6.03 23.59
C LEU A 306 -7.34 7.12 23.61
N ASP A 307 -7.11 7.75 22.46
CA ASP A 307 -6.12 8.81 22.31
C ASP A 307 -6.42 10.00 23.24
N GLY A 308 -5.42 10.38 24.04
CA GLY A 308 -5.54 11.42 25.06
C GLY A 308 -6.17 10.97 26.39
N SER A 309 -6.41 9.68 26.61
CA SER A 309 -6.91 9.15 27.89
C SER A 309 -6.18 7.89 28.35
N PRO A 310 -4.98 8.02 28.95
CA PRO A 310 -4.22 6.89 29.47
C PRO A 310 -5.01 6.02 30.47
N GLU A 311 -5.87 6.63 31.28
CA GLU A 311 -6.71 5.93 32.26
C GLU A 311 -7.70 4.95 31.60
N ILE A 312 -8.41 5.38 30.54
CA ILE A 312 -9.37 4.53 29.82
C ILE A 312 -8.66 3.51 28.93
N THR A 313 -7.51 3.87 28.38
CA THR A 313 -6.65 2.91 27.65
C THR A 313 -6.16 1.80 28.59
N ALA A 314 -5.81 2.13 29.84
CA ALA A 314 -5.38 1.14 30.82
C ALA A 314 -6.54 0.29 31.38
N ASP A 315 -7.73 0.89 31.54
CA ASP A 315 -8.94 0.22 31.99
C ASP A 315 -10.13 0.64 31.12
N ASN A 316 -10.44 -0.19 30.11
CA ASN A 316 -11.52 0.07 29.16
C ASN A 316 -12.91 0.12 29.83
N SER A 317 -13.08 -0.43 31.04
CA SER A 317 -14.37 -0.36 31.74
C SER A 317 -14.76 1.07 32.10
N LEU A 318 -13.77 1.96 32.30
CA LEU A 318 -13.98 3.39 32.56
C LEU A 318 -14.55 4.14 31.34
N GLY A 319 -14.42 3.57 30.13
CA GLY A 319 -14.96 4.12 28.89
C GLY A 319 -16.42 3.73 28.61
N ILE A 320 -17.06 2.94 29.48
CA ILE A 320 -18.45 2.50 29.30
C ILE A 320 -19.39 3.46 30.03
N GLU A 321 -20.31 4.07 29.30
CA GLU A 321 -21.39 4.89 29.87
C GLU A 321 -22.71 4.13 29.70
N MET A 322 -23.34 3.66 30.78
CA MET A 322 -24.64 2.96 30.69
C MET A 322 -25.70 3.89 30.09
N GLY A 323 -26.41 3.43 29.06
CA GLY A 323 -27.50 4.16 28.42
C GLY A 323 -28.65 4.43 29.40
N SER A 324 -29.37 5.53 29.18
CA SER A 324 -30.46 5.94 30.07
C SER A 324 -31.62 4.93 30.10
N THR A 325 -31.75 4.11 29.07
CA THR A 325 -32.74 3.03 28.95
C THR A 325 -32.65 2.00 30.08
N PHE A 326 -31.44 1.72 30.60
CA PHE A 326 -31.25 0.82 31.74
C PHE A 326 -32.07 1.25 32.96
N THR A 327 -32.08 2.55 33.28
CA THR A 327 -32.83 3.04 34.46
C THR A 327 -34.32 2.76 34.41
N LYS A 328 -34.89 2.60 33.21
CA LYS A 328 -36.31 2.37 33.00
C LYS A 328 -36.64 0.89 32.81
N PHE A 329 -35.82 0.17 32.04
CA PHE A 329 -36.15 -1.18 31.58
C PHE A 329 -35.34 -2.29 32.24
N ALA A 330 -34.21 -1.95 32.88
CA ALA A 330 -33.34 -2.89 33.59
C ALA A 330 -32.64 -2.20 34.79
N PRO A 331 -33.39 -1.64 35.75
CA PRO A 331 -32.83 -0.79 36.81
C PRO A 331 -31.88 -1.50 37.77
N ASP A 332 -32.00 -2.83 37.88
CA ASP A 332 -31.14 -3.66 38.74
C ASP A 332 -29.83 -4.08 38.07
N VAL A 333 -29.66 -3.79 36.77
CA VAL A 333 -28.48 -4.16 35.98
C VAL A 333 -27.39 -3.12 36.15
N THR A 334 -26.20 -3.58 36.51
CA THR A 334 -25.02 -2.75 36.73
C THR A 334 -23.96 -2.97 35.64
N LEU A 335 -22.93 -2.13 35.63
CA LEU A 335 -21.79 -2.28 34.73
C LEU A 335 -21.14 -3.68 34.80
N LYS A 336 -21.14 -4.31 35.99
CA LYS A 336 -20.54 -5.64 36.19
C LYS A 336 -21.31 -6.76 35.50
N ASP A 337 -22.61 -6.57 35.28
CA ASP A 337 -23.48 -7.59 34.68
C ASP A 337 -23.33 -7.64 33.16
N ILE A 338 -22.97 -6.50 32.54
CA ILE A 338 -22.77 -6.40 31.10
C ILE A 338 -21.33 -6.70 30.66
N ILE A 339 -20.34 -6.63 31.56
CA ILE A 339 -18.94 -6.95 31.23
C ILE A 339 -18.71 -8.46 31.34
N ALA A 340 -18.27 -9.07 30.24
CA ALA A 340 -17.79 -10.44 30.19
C ALA A 340 -16.33 -10.53 30.62
N ARG A 341 -15.96 -11.62 31.31
CA ARG A 341 -14.60 -11.86 31.80
C ARG A 341 -13.70 -12.56 30.78
N GLU A 342 -14.30 -13.22 29.80
CA GLU A 342 -13.62 -14.01 28.78
C GLU A 342 -14.13 -13.59 27.41
N GLU A 343 -13.25 -13.68 26.41
CA GLU A 343 -13.59 -13.43 25.02
C GLU A 343 -14.67 -14.41 24.57
N PHE A 344 -15.68 -13.89 23.87
CA PHE A 344 -16.67 -14.75 23.24
C PHE A 344 -16.00 -15.48 22.08
N SER A 345 -16.13 -16.81 22.03
CA SER A 345 -15.54 -17.62 20.96
C SER A 345 -15.93 -17.09 19.58
N PHE A 346 -14.97 -16.97 18.68
CA PHE A 346 -15.20 -16.45 17.34
C PHE A 346 -14.23 -17.08 16.33
N LEU A 347 -14.52 -16.94 15.03
CA LEU A 347 -13.53 -17.30 14.01
C LEU A 347 -12.34 -16.34 14.11
N PRO A 348 -11.09 -16.84 14.04
CA PRO A 348 -9.94 -16.01 14.29
C PRO A 348 -9.82 -14.89 13.25
N VAL A 349 -9.51 -13.71 13.75
CA VAL A 349 -9.13 -12.51 13.01
C VAL A 349 -7.74 -12.14 13.49
N THR A 350 -6.83 -11.86 12.57
CA THR A 350 -5.53 -11.29 12.90
C THR A 350 -5.72 -10.09 13.81
N THR A 351 -5.13 -10.12 14.99
CA THR A 351 -5.35 -9.05 15.98
C THR A 351 -4.04 -8.40 16.35
N ASP A 352 -3.87 -7.14 15.93
CA ASP A 352 -2.73 -6.30 16.28
C ASP A 352 -3.04 -5.45 17.51
N LYS A 353 -2.03 -4.78 18.08
CA LYS A 353 -2.29 -3.71 19.05
C LYS A 353 -3.08 -2.59 18.40
N ALA A 354 -3.88 -1.86 19.17
CA ALA A 354 -4.74 -0.81 18.63
C ALA A 354 -3.94 0.26 17.85
N GLU A 355 -2.76 0.63 18.32
CA GLU A 355 -1.89 1.61 17.65
C GLU A 355 -1.27 1.06 16.34
N GLU A 356 -0.97 -0.23 16.29
CA GLU A 356 -0.48 -0.89 15.07
C GLU A 356 -1.61 -1.04 14.04
N ALA A 357 -2.79 -1.42 14.51
CA ALA A 357 -4.00 -1.44 13.69
C ALA A 357 -4.34 -0.05 13.14
N TYR A 358 -4.13 1.01 13.93
CA TYR A 358 -4.31 2.39 13.47
C TYR A 358 -3.47 2.70 12.24
N GLU A 359 -2.16 2.40 12.27
CA GLU A 359 -1.30 2.64 11.12
C GLU A 359 -1.72 1.78 9.92
N LYS A 360 -1.99 0.48 10.14
CA LYS A 360 -2.41 -0.44 9.08
C LYS A 360 -3.72 -0.02 8.42
N VAL A 361 -4.74 0.36 9.18
CA VAL A 361 -6.04 0.79 8.61
C VAL A 361 -5.86 2.04 7.75
N LEU A 362 -5.03 2.98 8.18
CA LEU A 362 -4.74 4.18 7.39
C LEU A 362 -3.89 3.90 6.17
N GLU A 363 -3.07 2.85 6.19
CA GLU A 363 -2.25 2.45 5.04
C GLU A 363 -3.03 1.61 4.03
N TYR A 364 -3.76 0.59 4.49
CA TYR A 364 -4.35 -0.44 3.65
C TYR A 364 -5.88 -0.34 3.51
N GLY A 365 -6.60 0.39 4.36
CA GLY A 365 -8.06 0.44 4.32
C GLY A 365 -8.69 1.30 3.21
N GLY A 366 -10.00 1.17 3.01
CA GLY A 366 -10.76 1.81 1.95
C GLY A 366 -10.48 1.18 0.59
N CYS A 367 -10.82 1.89 -0.49
CA CYS A 367 -10.50 1.48 -1.86
C CYS A 367 -9.00 1.67 -2.14
N ALA A 368 -8.14 0.91 -1.47
CA ALA A 368 -6.71 1.20 -1.32
C ALA A 368 -5.83 0.84 -2.53
N LEU A 369 -6.34 0.06 -3.50
CA LEU A 369 -5.63 -0.22 -4.75
C LEU A 369 -5.28 1.07 -5.50
N VAL A 370 -6.28 1.95 -5.64
CA VAL A 370 -6.10 3.33 -6.06
C VAL A 370 -7.06 4.13 -5.21
N ARG A 371 -6.59 4.94 -4.25
CA ARG A 371 -7.44 5.83 -3.45
C ARG A 371 -7.78 7.10 -4.22
N ASP A 372 -9.00 7.60 -4.02
CA ASP A 372 -9.36 8.90 -4.59
C ASP A 372 -8.93 10.04 -3.67
N VAL A 373 -9.14 11.28 -4.12
CA VAL A 373 -8.79 12.49 -3.35
C VAL A 373 -9.47 12.55 -1.97
N HIS A 374 -10.62 11.89 -1.82
CA HIS A 374 -11.39 11.90 -0.57
C HIS A 374 -10.84 10.89 0.43
N ASP A 375 -10.58 9.66 0.01
CA ASP A 375 -9.96 8.64 0.87
C ASP A 375 -8.57 9.08 1.36
N LEU A 376 -7.78 9.72 0.48
CA LEU A 376 -6.50 10.33 0.86
C LEU A 376 -6.69 11.44 1.91
N ARG A 377 -7.68 12.31 1.71
CA ARG A 377 -8.00 13.39 2.66
C ARG A 377 -8.45 12.85 4.02
N TYR A 378 -9.25 11.78 4.07
CA TYR A 378 -9.68 11.16 5.32
C TYR A 378 -8.49 10.66 6.11
N VAL A 379 -7.56 9.97 5.46
CA VAL A 379 -6.32 9.50 6.09
C VAL A 379 -5.51 10.67 6.64
N ASP A 380 -5.33 11.73 5.85
CA ASP A 380 -4.61 12.92 6.29
C ASP A 380 -5.29 13.62 7.48
N ASN A 381 -6.63 13.70 7.49
CA ASN A 381 -7.41 14.29 8.58
C ASN A 381 -7.23 13.47 9.86
N VAL A 382 -7.31 12.14 9.77
CA VAL A 382 -7.10 11.24 10.92
C VAL A 382 -5.67 11.39 11.46
N LYS A 383 -4.64 11.36 10.60
CA LYS A 383 -3.24 11.50 11.01
C LYS A 383 -3.00 12.81 11.77
N ASN A 384 -3.46 13.91 11.21
CA ASN A 384 -3.19 15.25 11.74
C ASN A 384 -4.17 15.70 12.83
N ARG A 385 -5.16 14.86 13.20
CA ARG A 385 -6.25 15.25 14.10
C ARG A 385 -6.92 16.55 13.64
N SER A 386 -7.18 16.64 12.33
CA SER A 386 -7.77 17.80 11.68
C SER A 386 -9.07 17.46 10.93
N TYR A 387 -9.67 18.47 10.33
CA TYR A 387 -10.72 18.33 9.33
C TYR A 387 -10.44 19.32 8.19
N SER A 388 -11.03 19.09 7.02
CA SER A 388 -10.81 19.94 5.85
C SER A 388 -11.96 20.89 5.51
N PHE A 389 -13.20 20.52 5.80
CA PHE A 389 -14.39 21.25 5.33
C PHE A 389 -15.46 21.41 6.43
N GLU A 390 -16.24 22.48 6.31
CA GLU A 390 -17.44 22.72 7.12
C GLU A 390 -18.69 22.31 6.33
N GLY A 391 -19.83 22.14 7.00
CA GLY A 391 -21.10 21.85 6.35
C GLY A 391 -21.83 23.11 5.87
N SER A 392 -22.38 23.07 4.67
CA SER A 392 -23.11 24.23 4.08
C SER A 392 -24.43 24.57 4.78
N ALA A 393 -25.00 23.65 5.56
CA ALA A 393 -26.24 23.83 6.32
C ALA A 393 -25.99 23.91 7.83
N GLY A 394 -24.80 24.40 8.22
CA GLY A 394 -24.47 24.77 9.60
C GLY A 394 -23.88 23.64 10.44
N SER A 395 -23.54 22.50 9.86
CA SER A 395 -22.62 21.56 10.51
C SER A 395 -21.21 22.11 10.51
N THR A 396 -20.42 21.73 11.52
CA THR A 396 -19.05 22.21 11.68
C THR A 396 -18.08 21.09 12.06
N HIS A 397 -16.78 21.41 12.04
CA HIS A 397 -15.68 20.59 12.53
C HIS A 397 -15.49 19.28 11.75
N GLY A 398 -15.70 19.34 10.44
CA GLY A 398 -15.57 18.18 9.55
C GLY A 398 -16.82 17.34 9.43
N LEU A 399 -17.94 17.75 10.02
CA LEU A 399 -19.26 17.19 9.71
C LEU A 399 -19.85 18.00 8.56
N ILE A 400 -20.16 17.33 7.45
CA ILE A 400 -20.66 17.97 6.23
C ILE A 400 -22.16 17.76 6.08
N ASP A 401 -22.79 18.56 5.23
CA ASP A 401 -24.24 18.57 5.02
C ASP A 401 -24.64 18.17 3.59
N SER A 402 -23.71 18.33 2.63
CA SER A 402 -23.84 17.85 1.26
C SER A 402 -22.50 17.31 0.75
N HIS A 403 -22.54 16.35 -0.18
CA HIS A 403 -21.34 15.93 -0.90
C HIS A 403 -20.65 17.09 -1.65
N THR A 404 -21.40 18.14 -2.00
CA THR A 404 -20.85 19.34 -2.66
C THR A 404 -19.97 20.20 -1.73
N ASP A 405 -20.12 20.07 -0.41
CA ASP A 405 -19.27 20.78 0.58
C ASP A 405 -17.78 20.43 0.43
N VAL A 406 -17.50 19.26 -0.14
CA VAL A 406 -16.15 18.72 -0.34
C VAL A 406 -15.75 18.63 -1.81
N GLY A 407 -16.52 19.26 -2.70
CA GLY A 407 -16.26 19.27 -4.14
C GLY A 407 -16.94 18.16 -4.95
N GLY A 408 -17.75 17.31 -4.31
CA GLY A 408 -18.51 16.25 -4.96
C GLY A 408 -17.67 15.09 -5.49
N TRP A 409 -18.23 14.33 -6.44
CA TRP A 409 -17.53 13.20 -7.05
C TRP A 409 -16.36 13.68 -7.92
N PRO A 410 -15.14 13.16 -7.73
CA PRO A 410 -14.01 13.49 -8.59
C PRO A 410 -14.19 12.88 -9.99
N GLU A 411 -13.42 13.37 -10.95
CA GLU A 411 -13.24 12.67 -12.23
C GLU A 411 -12.46 11.37 -11.97
N TYR A 412 -12.97 10.24 -12.48
CA TYR A 412 -12.29 8.94 -12.44
C TYR A 412 -11.78 8.60 -13.83
N LYS A 413 -10.47 8.48 -13.99
CA LYS A 413 -9.83 8.29 -15.28
C LYS A 413 -9.59 6.82 -15.56
N THR A 414 -9.73 6.42 -16.83
CA THR A 414 -9.40 5.09 -17.30
C THR A 414 -7.97 5.08 -17.87
N TYR A 415 -7.12 4.20 -17.34
CA TYR A 415 -5.75 3.92 -17.81
C TYR A 415 -5.36 2.49 -17.42
N ASN A 416 -4.24 1.96 -17.91
CA ASN A 416 -3.83 0.56 -17.65
C ASN A 416 -4.89 -0.49 -18.05
N SER A 417 -5.68 -0.20 -19.09
CA SER A 417 -6.60 -1.18 -19.67
C SER A 417 -5.83 -2.34 -20.29
N TYR A 418 -6.37 -3.55 -20.16
CA TYR A 418 -5.83 -4.76 -20.75
C TYR A 418 -6.76 -5.33 -21.83
N THR A 419 -6.22 -6.21 -22.65
CA THR A 419 -7.00 -7.02 -23.59
C THR A 419 -7.20 -8.41 -23.00
N ASP A 420 -8.43 -8.90 -23.05
CA ASP A 420 -8.81 -10.28 -22.77
C ASP A 420 -9.65 -10.74 -23.97
N SER A 421 -8.99 -11.44 -24.90
CA SER A 421 -9.56 -11.83 -26.18
C SER A 421 -10.53 -13.01 -26.08
N ASP A 422 -10.35 -13.89 -25.09
CA ASP A 422 -11.19 -15.08 -24.90
C ASP A 422 -12.28 -14.90 -23.82
N ASN A 423 -12.31 -13.73 -23.18
CA ASN A 423 -13.29 -13.28 -22.18
C ASN A 423 -13.30 -14.17 -20.94
N ASP A 424 -12.14 -14.68 -20.54
CA ASP A 424 -12.00 -15.58 -19.39
C ASP A 424 -11.72 -14.85 -18.06
N GLY A 425 -11.54 -13.53 -18.10
CA GLY A 425 -11.28 -12.70 -16.92
C GLY A 425 -9.80 -12.40 -16.67
N ILE A 426 -8.90 -12.90 -17.50
CA ILE A 426 -7.45 -12.78 -17.35
C ILE A 426 -6.85 -12.10 -18.61
N PRO A 427 -5.92 -11.15 -18.47
CA PRO A 427 -5.24 -10.53 -19.61
C PRO A 427 -4.54 -11.54 -20.50
N ASP A 428 -4.60 -11.30 -21.82
CA ASP A 428 -3.90 -12.07 -22.84
C ASP A 428 -2.42 -12.25 -22.48
N GLY A 429 -1.93 -13.50 -22.49
CA GLY A 429 -0.53 -13.83 -22.19
C GLY A 429 -0.20 -14.04 -20.72
N TRP A 430 -1.08 -13.66 -19.77
CA TRP A 430 -0.77 -13.81 -18.34
C TRP A 430 -0.76 -15.28 -17.92
N LEU A 431 -1.72 -16.10 -18.38
CA LEU A 431 -1.74 -17.53 -18.09
C LEU A 431 -0.58 -18.25 -18.78
N GLU A 432 -0.28 -17.95 -20.04
CA GLU A 432 0.83 -18.55 -20.78
C GLU A 432 2.17 -18.29 -20.09
N LYS A 433 2.33 -17.10 -19.50
CA LYS A 433 3.54 -16.71 -18.78
C LYS A 433 3.65 -17.38 -17.40
N ASN A 434 2.57 -17.39 -16.62
CA ASN A 434 2.61 -17.79 -15.20
C ASN A 434 2.22 -19.25 -14.97
N TYR A 435 1.29 -19.78 -15.77
CA TYR A 435 0.71 -21.12 -15.64
C TYR A 435 0.41 -21.75 -17.02
N PRO A 436 1.45 -22.12 -17.80
CA PRO A 436 1.27 -22.61 -19.16
C PRO A 436 0.29 -23.78 -19.27
N GLY A 437 -0.68 -23.67 -20.18
CA GLY A 437 -1.67 -24.72 -20.46
C GLY A 437 -2.82 -24.81 -19.47
N LYS A 438 -2.98 -23.82 -18.58
CA LYS A 438 -4.10 -23.69 -17.65
C LYS A 438 -5.17 -22.75 -18.18
N LYS A 439 -6.38 -22.86 -17.62
CA LYS A 439 -7.53 -22.02 -17.95
C LYS A 439 -8.04 -21.29 -16.72
N SER A 440 -8.62 -20.11 -16.90
CA SER A 440 -9.16 -19.25 -15.84
C SER A 440 -9.98 -19.98 -14.78
N ASN A 441 -10.91 -20.86 -15.17
CA ASN A 441 -11.80 -21.58 -14.24
C ASN A 441 -11.24 -22.91 -13.69
N GLU A 442 -10.04 -23.33 -14.10
CA GLU A 442 -9.41 -24.50 -13.47
C GLU A 442 -8.99 -24.19 -12.04
N LEU A 443 -9.20 -25.15 -11.14
CA LEU A 443 -8.73 -25.05 -9.76
C LEU A 443 -7.22 -25.27 -9.71
N HIS A 444 -6.52 -24.33 -9.09
CA HIS A 444 -5.15 -24.49 -8.67
C HIS A 444 -5.08 -25.32 -7.37
N SER A 445 -3.89 -25.81 -7.00
CA SER A 445 -3.67 -26.57 -5.75
C SER A 445 -4.00 -25.80 -4.45
N SER A 446 -4.28 -24.49 -4.52
CA SER A 446 -4.83 -23.68 -3.42
C SER A 446 -6.28 -24.01 -3.13
N GLY A 447 -7.00 -24.50 -4.14
CA GLY A 447 -8.44 -24.49 -4.21
C GLY A 447 -9.05 -23.15 -4.68
N TYR A 448 -8.24 -22.20 -5.14
CA TYR A 448 -8.70 -21.02 -5.91
C TYR A 448 -8.67 -21.34 -7.41
N THR A 449 -9.57 -20.72 -8.20
CA THR A 449 -9.42 -20.74 -9.67
C THR A 449 -8.26 -19.87 -10.12
N TYR A 450 -7.74 -20.08 -11.33
CA TYR A 450 -6.71 -19.20 -11.88
C TYR A 450 -7.19 -17.74 -12.06
N LEU A 451 -8.49 -17.52 -12.31
CA LEU A 451 -9.08 -16.18 -12.26
C LEU A 451 -8.90 -15.53 -10.89
N GLU A 452 -9.21 -16.27 -9.83
CA GLU A 452 -9.02 -15.76 -8.47
C GLU A 452 -7.54 -15.54 -8.15
N ILE A 453 -6.64 -16.38 -8.65
CA ILE A 453 -5.20 -16.14 -8.50
C ILE A 453 -4.82 -14.82 -9.18
N TYR A 454 -5.27 -14.59 -10.42
CA TYR A 454 -5.03 -13.34 -11.12
C TYR A 454 -5.60 -12.14 -10.34
N LEU A 455 -6.87 -12.17 -9.98
CA LEU A 455 -7.53 -11.08 -9.25
C LEU A 455 -6.89 -10.78 -7.89
N ASN A 456 -6.38 -11.80 -7.20
CA ASN A 456 -5.68 -11.61 -5.94
C ASN A 456 -4.24 -11.10 -6.15
N SER A 457 -3.60 -11.42 -7.27
CA SER A 457 -2.27 -10.87 -7.60
C SER A 457 -2.29 -9.35 -7.79
N LEU A 458 -3.40 -8.79 -8.27
CA LEU A 458 -3.57 -7.33 -8.45
C LEU A 458 -3.50 -6.54 -7.13
N VAL A 459 -3.73 -7.19 -6.00
CA VAL A 459 -3.90 -6.54 -4.69
C VAL A 459 -3.06 -7.19 -3.59
N ASN A 460 -2.15 -8.10 -3.93
CA ASN A 460 -1.40 -8.90 -2.95
C ASN A 460 -0.53 -8.03 -2.03
N HIS A 461 0.02 -6.92 -2.54
CA HIS A 461 0.70 -5.89 -1.76
C HIS A 461 -0.18 -5.15 -0.72
N LEU A 462 -1.51 -5.36 -0.70
CA LEU A 462 -2.42 -4.81 0.30
C LEU A 462 -2.91 -5.86 1.32
N MET A 463 -2.85 -7.15 0.99
CA MET A 463 -3.52 -8.21 1.77
C MET A 463 -2.71 -8.77 2.95
N GLY A 464 -1.63 -8.11 3.36
CA GLY A 464 -0.66 -8.68 4.29
C GLY A 464 -0.72 -8.17 5.73
N GLY A 465 -1.53 -8.84 6.52
CA GLY A 465 -1.38 -8.94 7.97
C GLY A 465 -1.73 -10.36 8.43
N ASN A 466 -0.73 -11.16 8.79
CA ASN A 466 -0.78 -12.43 9.57
C ASN A 466 -1.52 -13.69 9.07
N SER A 467 -1.87 -13.85 7.80
CA SER A 467 -2.28 -15.20 7.33
C SER A 467 -1.08 -16.11 7.02
N LYS A 468 -0.56 -16.79 8.05
CA LYS A 468 0.22 -18.03 7.86
C LYS A 468 -0.70 -19.14 7.36
N VAL A 469 -0.89 -19.26 6.04
CA VAL A 469 -1.41 -20.50 5.41
C VAL A 469 -0.63 -20.80 4.13
N PHE A 470 0.21 -21.84 4.24
CA PHE A 470 0.79 -22.81 3.28
C PHE A 470 1.14 -22.42 1.83
N PRO A 471 2.28 -22.96 1.33
CA PRO A 471 3.19 -22.27 0.44
C PRO A 471 2.63 -22.20 -0.97
N PHE A 472 2.21 -21.01 -1.34
CA PHE A 472 2.29 -20.60 -2.73
C PHE A 472 3.75 -20.27 -2.99
N CYS A 473 4.33 -20.92 -3.98
CA CYS A 473 5.59 -20.52 -4.56
C CYS A 473 5.38 -19.19 -5.31
N THR A 474 5.12 -18.13 -4.55
CA THR A 474 5.10 -16.72 -4.94
C THR A 474 5.58 -15.98 -3.70
N GLN A 475 6.83 -15.55 -3.73
CA GLN A 475 7.49 -14.85 -2.64
C GLN A 475 6.70 -13.57 -2.27
N SER A 476 6.21 -13.56 -1.03
CA SER A 476 5.69 -12.46 -0.19
C SER A 476 5.72 -11.02 -0.73
N GLU A 477 4.56 -10.34 -0.75
CA GLU A 477 4.44 -8.88 -1.01
C GLU A 477 4.07 -8.04 0.21
N ASN A 478 4.13 -8.57 1.43
CA ASN A 478 3.90 -7.73 2.62
C ASN A 478 4.79 -8.04 3.82
N GLU A 479 5.95 -8.65 3.57
CA GLU A 479 7.06 -8.43 4.47
C GLU A 479 7.82 -7.22 3.92
N LYS A 480 8.04 -6.21 4.77
CA LYS A 480 9.10 -5.22 4.53
C LYS A 480 10.33 -6.04 4.20
N ALA A 481 10.79 -5.95 2.95
CA ALA A 481 11.69 -6.97 2.42
C ALA A 481 12.89 -7.15 3.36
N GLU A 482 13.18 -8.39 3.76
CA GLU A 482 14.19 -8.66 4.78
C GLU A 482 15.55 -8.25 4.22
N VAL A 483 16.16 -7.23 4.82
CA VAL A 483 17.47 -6.74 4.41
C VAL A 483 18.54 -7.41 5.25
N GLU A 484 19.44 -8.14 4.61
CA GLU A 484 20.61 -8.74 5.25
C GLU A 484 21.88 -8.04 4.77
N PHE A 485 22.78 -7.71 5.69
CA PHE A 485 24.11 -7.19 5.39
C PHE A 485 25.16 -8.26 5.67
N LYS A 486 26.07 -8.50 4.73
CA LYS A 486 27.25 -9.37 4.93
C LYS A 486 28.52 -8.56 4.72
N GLU A 487 29.22 -8.27 5.80
CA GLU A 487 30.53 -7.60 5.74
C GLU A 487 31.61 -8.56 5.23
N ASP A 488 32.35 -8.14 4.20
CA ASP A 488 33.63 -8.73 3.80
C ASP A 488 34.69 -7.65 3.89
N ARG A 489 35.30 -7.54 5.08
CA ARG A 489 36.35 -6.55 5.36
C ARG A 489 37.64 -6.80 4.59
N THR A 490 37.89 -8.04 4.17
CA THR A 490 39.06 -8.39 3.35
C THR A 490 38.89 -8.00 1.89
N GLY A 491 37.64 -8.01 1.40
CA GLY A 491 37.26 -7.57 0.05
C GLY A 491 36.81 -6.12 -0.04
N GLU A 492 36.95 -5.32 1.02
CA GLU A 492 36.53 -3.90 1.09
C GLU A 492 35.08 -3.69 0.63
N LYS A 493 34.17 -4.56 1.10
CA LYS A 493 32.75 -4.51 0.70
C LYS A 493 31.76 -4.94 1.78
N ILE A 494 30.51 -4.54 1.59
CA ILE A 494 29.35 -5.00 2.34
C ILE A 494 28.30 -5.45 1.33
N ASP A 495 28.00 -6.75 1.29
CA ASP A 495 26.94 -7.28 0.44
C ASP A 495 25.57 -7.01 1.09
N VAL A 496 24.62 -6.58 0.28
CA VAL A 496 23.24 -6.27 0.65
C VAL A 496 22.33 -7.27 -0.03
N PHE A 497 21.57 -8.01 0.75
CA PHE A 497 20.54 -8.92 0.27
C PHE A 497 19.17 -8.36 0.63
N ILE A 498 18.20 -8.58 -0.24
CA ILE A 498 16.79 -8.26 -0.01
C ILE A 498 15.99 -9.53 -0.28
N ASN A 499 15.27 -10.04 0.72
CA ASN A 499 14.58 -11.33 0.69
C ASN A 499 15.51 -12.50 0.35
N ASN A 500 16.71 -12.52 0.95
CA ASN A 500 17.78 -13.50 0.68
C ASN A 500 18.32 -13.52 -0.77
N LEU A 501 17.91 -12.57 -1.62
CA LEU A 501 18.46 -12.39 -2.96
C LEU A 501 19.52 -11.28 -2.93
N PHE A 502 20.67 -11.54 -3.56
CA PHE A 502 21.71 -10.54 -3.70
C PHE A 502 21.17 -9.32 -4.46
N PHE A 503 21.26 -8.13 -3.85
CA PHE A 503 20.77 -6.91 -4.45
C PHE A 503 21.92 -6.02 -4.93
N THR A 504 22.85 -5.71 -4.03
CA THR A 504 24.02 -4.90 -4.34
C THR A 504 25.15 -5.08 -3.33
N SER A 505 26.33 -4.51 -3.59
CA SER A 505 27.39 -4.38 -2.60
C SER A 505 27.81 -2.92 -2.44
N PHE A 506 27.94 -2.46 -1.20
CA PHE A 506 28.68 -1.23 -0.90
C PHE A 506 30.18 -1.54 -0.93
N ILE A 507 30.86 -1.05 -1.97
CA ILE A 507 32.28 -1.25 -2.19
C ILE A 507 33.04 0.06 -1.94
N TYR A 508 34.23 -0.05 -1.37
CA TYR A 508 35.07 1.12 -1.07
C TYR A 508 36.55 0.89 -1.39
N PRO A 509 36.90 0.32 -2.56
CA PRO A 509 38.29 0.10 -2.90
C PRO A 509 39.02 1.41 -3.16
N GLU A 510 40.26 1.51 -2.67
CA GLU A 510 41.09 2.71 -2.84
C GLU A 510 41.34 3.10 -4.31
N THR A 511 41.21 2.13 -5.22
CA THR A 511 41.40 2.29 -6.68
C THR A 511 40.31 3.13 -7.34
N LEU A 512 39.07 3.10 -6.82
CA LEU A 512 37.94 3.85 -7.39
C LEU A 512 37.88 5.31 -6.92
N LYS A 513 38.70 5.67 -5.92
CA LYS A 513 38.78 7.03 -5.34
C LYS A 513 37.47 7.55 -4.74
N LYS A 514 36.46 6.68 -4.59
CA LYS A 514 35.19 6.92 -3.90
C LYS A 514 34.49 5.59 -3.58
N PRO A 515 33.66 5.53 -2.54
CA PRO A 515 32.74 4.41 -2.34
C PRO A 515 31.62 4.40 -3.39
N CYS A 516 31.19 3.20 -3.78
CA CYS A 516 30.11 2.98 -4.76
C CYS A 516 29.19 1.83 -4.32
N LEU A 517 27.98 1.76 -4.87
CA LEU A 517 27.16 0.54 -4.85
C LEU A 517 27.32 -0.21 -6.17
N TYR A 518 27.85 -1.43 -6.13
CA TYR A 518 28.16 -2.22 -7.31
C TYR A 518 28.30 -3.73 -7.02
N PRO A 519 27.81 -4.62 -7.92
CA PRO A 519 26.84 -4.32 -8.97
C PRO A 519 25.46 -4.05 -8.34
N ILE A 520 24.51 -3.52 -9.09
CA ILE A 520 23.10 -3.41 -8.67
C ILE A 520 22.25 -4.29 -9.58
N LEU A 521 21.35 -5.09 -8.98
CA LEU A 521 20.46 -6.01 -9.66
C LEU A 521 18.98 -5.62 -9.48
N THR A 522 18.13 -5.98 -10.44
CA THR A 522 16.67 -5.98 -10.32
C THR A 522 16.20 -7.06 -9.33
N PRO A 523 14.92 -7.02 -8.89
CA PRO A 523 14.32 -8.15 -8.18
C PRO A 523 14.46 -9.50 -8.89
N SER A 524 14.39 -9.51 -10.23
CA SER A 524 14.53 -10.68 -11.09
C SER A 524 15.98 -11.15 -11.30
N GLY A 525 16.96 -10.47 -10.69
CA GLY A 525 18.38 -10.84 -10.76
C GLY A 525 19.12 -10.31 -11.98
N LYS A 526 18.56 -9.34 -12.71
CA LYS A 526 19.21 -8.73 -13.88
C LYS A 526 20.08 -7.57 -13.48
N PHE A 527 21.28 -7.47 -14.06
CA PHE A 527 22.14 -6.32 -13.83
C PHE A 527 21.54 -5.05 -14.41
N ILE A 528 21.49 -3.99 -13.59
CA ILE A 528 21.18 -2.63 -14.07
C ILE A 528 22.42 -1.76 -14.21
N THR A 529 23.56 -2.24 -13.71
CA THR A 529 24.87 -1.53 -13.73
C THR A 529 25.80 -2.17 -14.74
N ARG A 530 26.59 -1.33 -15.43
CA ARG A 530 27.62 -1.75 -16.40
C ARG A 530 28.70 -2.59 -15.72
N GLY A 531 29.14 -3.66 -16.37
CA GLY A 531 30.24 -4.53 -15.94
C GLY A 531 31.61 -3.83 -15.88
N TYR A 532 32.01 -3.16 -16.95
CA TYR A 532 33.32 -2.50 -17.05
C TYR A 532 33.52 -1.37 -16.02
N PRO A 533 34.68 -1.30 -15.33
CA PRO A 533 35.86 -2.15 -15.51
C PRO A 533 35.96 -3.35 -14.55
N LEU A 534 35.05 -3.49 -13.58
CA LEU A 534 35.20 -4.46 -12.48
C LEU A 534 34.81 -5.89 -12.86
N ASP A 535 33.77 -6.04 -13.68
CA ASP A 535 33.28 -7.31 -14.22
C ASP A 535 32.94 -7.14 -15.70
N PRO A 536 33.94 -6.97 -16.59
CA PRO A 536 33.71 -6.57 -17.98
C PRO A 536 32.89 -7.59 -18.77
N ARG A 537 31.85 -7.12 -19.50
CA ARG A 537 30.94 -7.98 -20.28
C ARG A 537 31.08 -7.76 -21.78
N PRO A 538 30.69 -8.74 -22.62
CA PRO A 538 30.79 -8.61 -24.08
C PRO A 538 30.14 -7.33 -24.60
N TYR A 539 30.80 -6.67 -25.56
CA TYR A 539 30.29 -5.48 -26.26
C TYR A 539 30.10 -4.23 -25.41
N GLU A 540 30.49 -4.24 -24.13
CA GLU A 540 30.51 -3.03 -23.31
C GLU A 540 31.55 -2.03 -23.80
N ARG A 541 31.26 -0.75 -23.60
CA ARG A 541 32.22 0.32 -23.82
C ARG A 541 33.29 0.30 -22.73
N VAL A 542 34.49 0.72 -23.11
CA VAL A 542 35.64 0.85 -22.20
C VAL A 542 35.94 2.31 -21.81
N ASP A 543 34.98 3.21 -22.02
CA ASP A 543 35.05 4.62 -21.68
C ASP A 543 34.75 4.87 -20.20
N HIS A 544 35.25 6.00 -19.68
CA HIS A 544 34.97 6.46 -18.30
C HIS A 544 35.06 5.32 -17.26
N PRO A 545 36.24 4.66 -17.09
CA PRO A 545 36.40 3.53 -16.16
C PRO A 545 36.12 3.89 -14.69
N HIS A 546 36.07 5.18 -14.36
CA HIS A 546 35.73 5.68 -13.03
C HIS A 546 34.21 5.80 -12.77
N HIS A 547 33.36 5.70 -13.79
CA HIS A 547 31.91 5.62 -13.64
C HIS A 547 31.52 4.17 -13.34
N VAL A 548 31.40 3.87 -12.04
CA VAL A 548 31.14 2.52 -11.52
C VAL A 548 29.94 2.55 -10.58
N GLY A 549 28.92 1.77 -10.92
CA GLY A 549 27.76 1.55 -10.06
C GLY A 549 26.97 2.83 -9.80
N LEU A 550 26.43 2.96 -8.58
CA LEU A 550 25.83 4.18 -8.04
C LEU A 550 26.82 4.89 -7.11
N TRP A 551 27.03 6.19 -7.29
CA TRP A 551 27.95 6.99 -6.48
C TRP A 551 27.43 8.41 -6.23
N PHE A 552 28.17 9.16 -5.41
CA PHE A 552 27.94 10.58 -5.15
C PHE A 552 29.29 11.28 -5.03
N ASN A 553 29.51 12.31 -5.84
CA ASN A 553 30.68 13.19 -5.83
C ASN A 553 30.37 14.45 -6.66
N PHE A 554 31.32 15.36 -6.85
CA PHE A 554 31.08 16.60 -7.60
C PHE A 554 32.31 17.07 -8.38
N GLY A 555 32.10 17.77 -9.49
CA GLY A 555 33.18 18.23 -10.37
C GLY A 555 33.96 19.44 -9.87
N ASN A 556 33.44 20.21 -8.91
CA ASN A 556 34.11 21.43 -8.45
C ASN A 556 33.88 21.72 -6.95
N VAL A 557 34.84 21.29 -6.13
CA VAL A 557 34.90 21.63 -4.70
C VAL A 557 36.24 22.30 -4.44
N ASN A 558 36.26 23.59 -4.10
CA ASN A 558 37.48 24.41 -4.02
C ASN A 558 38.34 24.37 -5.30
N GLY A 559 37.72 24.17 -6.47
CA GLY A 559 38.43 24.03 -7.75
C GLY A 559 39.00 22.64 -8.02
N LEU A 560 38.79 21.67 -7.13
CA LEU A 560 39.17 20.27 -7.31
C LEU A 560 38.04 19.46 -7.93
N ASP A 561 38.41 18.55 -8.83
CA ASP A 561 37.51 17.60 -9.49
C ASP A 561 37.46 16.26 -8.73
N PHE A 562 36.32 15.93 -8.12
CA PHE A 562 36.09 14.62 -7.51
C PHE A 562 35.37 13.66 -8.46
N TRP A 563 34.83 14.15 -9.57
CA TRP A 563 34.01 13.40 -10.52
C TRP A 563 34.85 12.54 -11.46
N ASN A 564 35.85 13.13 -12.11
CA ASN A 564 36.67 12.47 -13.12
C ASN A 564 37.91 11.76 -12.53
N ASN A 565 38.08 11.76 -11.20
CA ASN A 565 39.26 11.17 -10.57
C ASN A 565 39.29 9.64 -10.72
N SER A 566 40.47 9.10 -11.01
CA SER A 566 40.69 7.67 -11.21
C SER A 566 42.17 7.29 -11.02
N SER A 567 42.45 6.00 -10.93
CA SER A 567 43.83 5.48 -10.95
C SER A 567 44.60 5.77 -12.25
N ALA A 568 43.90 6.12 -13.33
CA ALA A 568 44.50 6.42 -14.63
C ALA A 568 44.97 7.89 -14.78
N ILE A 569 44.73 8.75 -13.78
CA ILE A 569 45.18 10.15 -13.82
C ILE A 569 46.71 10.21 -13.71
N ALA A 570 47.33 10.92 -14.66
CA ALA A 570 48.77 11.13 -14.69
C ALA A 570 49.26 11.84 -13.40
N PRO A 571 50.41 11.43 -12.81
CA PRO A 571 50.88 11.95 -11.53
C PRO A 571 50.91 13.48 -11.42
N GLU A 572 51.30 14.17 -12.48
CA GLU A 572 51.42 15.63 -12.57
C GLU A 572 50.07 16.37 -12.50
N ARG A 573 48.97 15.68 -12.83
CA ARG A 573 47.61 16.23 -12.81
C ARG A 573 46.87 15.93 -11.52
N LYS A 574 47.38 15.03 -10.66
CA LYS A 574 46.69 14.64 -9.41
C LYS A 574 46.31 15.81 -8.52
N LYS A 575 47.08 16.91 -8.54
CA LYS A 575 46.79 18.14 -7.79
C LYS A 575 45.48 18.85 -8.17
N GLU A 576 44.88 18.50 -9.31
CA GLU A 576 43.59 19.03 -9.79
C GLU A 576 42.40 18.22 -9.25
N TYR A 577 42.64 17.11 -8.55
CA TYR A 577 41.61 16.12 -8.21
C TYR A 577 41.52 15.87 -6.70
N GLY A 578 40.31 15.55 -6.24
CA GLY A 578 40.04 15.10 -4.88
C GLY A 578 39.57 13.65 -4.82
N SER A 579 39.68 13.01 -3.65
CA SER A 579 39.20 11.64 -3.39
C SER A 579 38.20 11.61 -2.24
N ILE A 580 37.28 10.65 -2.27
CA ILE A 580 36.41 10.34 -1.12
C ILE A 580 36.91 9.04 -0.49
N ARG A 581 37.32 9.11 0.78
CA ARG A 581 37.85 7.99 1.56
C ARG A 581 36.81 7.55 2.58
N LEU A 582 36.46 6.26 2.61
CA LEU A 582 35.67 5.73 3.70
C LEU A 582 36.51 5.77 4.99
N ASP A 583 36.04 6.49 6.00
CA ASP A 583 36.68 6.51 7.33
C ASP A 583 36.16 5.35 8.19
N SER A 584 34.83 5.16 8.22
CA SER A 584 34.22 4.11 9.03
C SER A 584 32.79 3.77 8.63
N ILE A 585 32.37 2.55 8.98
CA ILE A 585 30.97 2.12 8.98
C ILE A 585 30.43 2.39 10.39
N ILE A 586 29.42 3.26 10.48
CA ILE A 586 28.84 3.73 11.74
C ILE A 586 27.69 2.81 12.20
N GLU A 587 26.84 2.39 11.27
CA GLU A 587 25.67 1.56 11.58
C GLU A 587 25.39 0.58 10.45
N LEU A 588 25.09 -0.67 10.82
CA LEU A 588 24.44 -1.67 9.99
C LEU A 588 23.20 -2.17 10.73
N ASN A 589 22.02 -1.91 10.17
CA ASN A 589 20.76 -2.22 10.80
C ASN A 589 19.82 -2.89 9.78
N SER A 590 19.90 -4.21 9.74
CA SER A 590 19.07 -5.09 8.88
C SER A 590 17.57 -4.83 9.03
N GLN A 591 17.08 -4.63 10.25
CA GLN A 591 15.64 -4.38 10.50
C GLN A 591 15.13 -3.09 9.85
N LYS A 592 16.02 -2.11 9.71
CA LYS A 592 15.71 -0.83 9.05
C LYS A 592 16.21 -0.76 7.61
N GLY A 593 16.89 -1.81 7.12
CA GLY A 593 17.63 -1.77 5.85
C GLY A 593 18.66 -0.66 5.79
N LYS A 594 19.21 -0.25 6.94
CA LYS A 594 19.99 0.98 7.07
C LYS A 594 21.49 0.70 7.16
N LEU A 595 22.26 1.40 6.34
CA LEU A 595 23.72 1.51 6.42
C LEU A 595 24.09 2.98 6.64
N THR A 596 24.87 3.28 7.66
CA THR A 596 25.43 4.62 7.87
C THR A 596 26.95 4.55 7.81
N THR A 597 27.57 5.44 7.03
CA THR A 597 29.02 5.55 6.85
C THR A 597 29.49 6.96 7.13
N LEU A 598 30.77 7.08 7.49
CA LEU A 598 31.51 8.33 7.54
C LEU A 598 32.63 8.28 6.51
N SER A 599 32.76 9.31 5.69
CA SER A 599 33.82 9.44 4.69
C SER A 599 34.45 10.82 4.73
N SER A 600 35.71 10.93 4.31
CA SER A 600 36.43 12.19 4.18
C SER A 600 36.63 12.52 2.70
N TRP A 601 36.27 13.73 2.31
CA TRP A 601 36.63 14.30 1.02
C TRP A 601 37.97 15.00 1.19
N VAL A 602 38.98 14.50 0.50
CA VAL A 602 40.37 14.93 0.65
C VAL A 602 40.96 15.41 -0.66
N ASP A 603 41.92 16.31 -0.58
CA ASP A 603 42.74 16.71 -1.72
C ASP A 603 43.83 15.67 -2.03
N TYR A 604 44.75 16.01 -2.95
CA TYR A 604 45.85 15.12 -3.35
C TYR A 604 46.95 14.96 -2.29
N GLN A 605 46.98 15.82 -1.26
CA GLN A 605 47.86 15.73 -0.11
C GLN A 605 47.20 14.99 1.07
N GLU A 606 45.98 14.49 0.87
CA GLU A 606 45.12 13.86 1.88
C GLU A 606 44.66 14.86 2.99
N GLU A 607 44.69 16.16 2.70
CA GLU A 607 44.07 17.17 3.57
C GLU A 607 42.55 17.14 3.44
N LYS A 608 41.84 17.14 4.58
CA LYS A 608 40.38 17.04 4.63
C LYS A 608 39.72 18.37 4.27
N LEU A 609 38.82 18.33 3.29
CA LEU A 609 37.96 19.45 2.90
C LEU A 609 36.57 19.31 3.53
N LEU A 610 35.97 18.12 3.41
CA LEU A 610 34.64 17.81 3.93
C LEU A 610 34.64 16.48 4.67
N SER A 611 33.82 16.39 5.70
CA SER A 611 33.37 15.13 6.30
C SER A 611 31.97 14.83 5.78
N GLU A 612 31.75 13.63 5.27
CA GLU A 612 30.47 13.15 4.76
C GLU A 612 29.91 12.07 5.67
N LYS A 613 28.75 12.35 6.28
CA LYS A 613 27.92 11.32 6.89
C LYS A 613 26.85 10.88 5.89
N THR A 614 26.96 9.64 5.41
CA THR A 614 25.99 9.06 4.47
C THR A 614 25.09 8.09 5.19
N THR A 615 23.79 8.16 4.95
CA THR A 615 22.81 7.14 5.34
C THR A 615 22.17 6.56 4.08
N TYR A 616 22.30 5.25 3.91
CA TYR A 616 21.58 4.48 2.92
C TYR A 616 20.38 3.78 3.57
N ILE A 617 19.23 3.79 2.90
CA ILE A 617 18.11 2.92 3.21
C ILE A 617 17.85 2.03 2.00
N PHE A 618 18.12 0.74 2.17
CA PHE A 618 17.80 -0.31 1.22
C PHE A 618 16.42 -0.86 1.56
N SER A 619 15.55 -0.97 0.58
CA SER A 619 14.23 -1.59 0.77
C SER A 619 13.69 -2.15 -0.55
N GLY A 620 12.62 -2.92 -0.45
CA GLY A 620 11.90 -3.44 -1.61
C GLY A 620 10.45 -3.74 -1.25
N VAL A 621 9.61 -3.81 -2.27
CA VAL A 621 8.22 -4.28 -2.16
C VAL A 621 8.14 -5.52 -3.04
N GLY A 622 7.94 -6.68 -2.38
CA GLY A 622 7.95 -8.00 -3.01
C GLY A 622 9.12 -8.23 -3.96
N ASN A 623 8.79 -8.76 -5.14
CA ASN A 623 9.72 -8.92 -6.26
C ASN A 623 9.47 -7.89 -7.38
N GLU A 624 8.79 -6.78 -7.08
CA GLU A 624 8.45 -5.77 -8.07
C GLU A 624 9.38 -4.55 -7.99
N TYR A 625 9.72 -4.13 -6.77
CA TYR A 625 10.50 -2.92 -6.55
C TYR A 625 11.77 -3.17 -5.74
N ARG A 626 12.82 -2.42 -6.07
CA ARG A 626 13.97 -2.16 -5.19
C ARG A 626 14.18 -0.67 -5.06
N PHE A 627 14.59 -0.24 -3.87
CA PHE A 627 14.83 1.15 -3.54
C PHE A 627 16.19 1.31 -2.87
N ILE A 628 16.89 2.36 -3.26
CA ILE A 628 18.09 2.85 -2.59
C ILE A 628 17.88 4.32 -2.30
N GLU A 629 17.58 4.66 -1.05
CA GLU A 629 17.61 6.04 -0.60
C GLU A 629 19.01 6.36 -0.08
N ARG A 630 19.52 7.53 -0.44
CA ARG A 630 20.79 8.05 0.05
C ARG A 630 20.58 9.47 0.59
N THR A 631 20.93 9.67 1.85
CA THR A 631 21.06 10.99 2.45
C THR A 631 22.53 11.24 2.75
N SER A 632 23.12 12.29 2.17
CA SER A 632 24.51 12.67 2.36
C SER A 632 24.55 14.05 3.04
N GLN A 633 25.08 14.10 4.27
CA GLN A 633 25.36 15.35 4.97
C GLN A 633 26.85 15.65 4.85
N LEU A 634 27.19 16.73 4.18
CA LEU A 634 28.56 17.22 4.01
C LEU A 634 28.82 18.34 5.02
N THR A 635 29.84 18.18 5.86
CA THR A 635 30.29 19.16 6.85
C THR A 635 31.67 19.68 6.45
N ALA A 636 31.83 20.99 6.39
CA ALA A 636 33.07 21.65 6.05
C ALA A 636 34.11 21.54 7.18
N GLU A 637 35.30 21.03 6.87
CA GLU A 637 36.45 20.95 7.80
C GLU A 637 37.37 22.19 7.70
N GLN A 638 37.13 23.01 6.68
CA GLN A 638 37.74 24.31 6.40
C GLN A 638 36.78 25.11 5.51
N GLU A 639 37.13 26.32 5.07
CA GLU A 639 36.30 27.04 4.10
C GLU A 639 36.18 26.22 2.80
N VAL A 640 34.95 25.86 2.42
CA VAL A 640 34.66 25.08 1.21
C VAL A 640 33.68 25.83 0.34
N THR A 641 34.01 25.96 -0.95
CA THR A 641 33.13 26.52 -1.96
C THR A 641 32.79 25.47 -3.02
N PHE A 642 31.49 25.28 -3.23
CA PHE A 642 30.93 24.59 -4.41
C PHE A 642 30.59 25.63 -5.47
N ARG A 643 30.94 25.36 -6.73
CA ARG A 643 30.55 26.20 -7.87
C ARG A 643 29.81 25.37 -8.91
N SER A 644 28.96 26.00 -9.71
CA SER A 644 28.30 25.35 -10.84
C SER A 644 29.26 24.45 -11.61
N ASP A 645 28.89 23.19 -11.76
CA ASP A 645 29.59 22.27 -12.64
C ASP A 645 28.57 21.30 -13.23
N LYS A 646 28.78 20.92 -14.49
CA LYS A 646 27.91 19.93 -15.14
C LYS A 646 28.12 18.54 -14.54
N GLU A 647 29.34 18.23 -14.14
CA GLU A 647 29.75 16.90 -13.66
C GLU A 647 29.40 16.77 -12.17
N GLY A 648 28.46 15.91 -11.79
CA GLY A 648 28.11 15.84 -10.37
C GLY A 648 26.91 15.04 -9.89
N PHE A 649 26.95 14.86 -8.57
CA PHE A 649 25.96 14.35 -7.62
C PHE A 649 25.61 12.88 -7.76
N PHE A 650 24.33 12.54 -7.62
CA PHE A 650 23.83 11.19 -7.47
C PHE A 650 23.85 10.51 -8.83
N GLY A 651 24.96 9.85 -9.15
CA GLY A 651 25.26 9.31 -10.47
C GLY A 651 25.22 7.79 -10.53
N LEU A 652 24.67 7.25 -11.61
CA LEU A 652 24.56 5.83 -11.92
C LEU A 652 25.13 5.56 -13.31
N ARG A 653 25.99 4.53 -13.41
CA ARG A 653 26.42 3.97 -14.71
C ARG A 653 25.67 2.68 -14.99
N VAL A 654 24.84 2.71 -16.02
CA VAL A 654 23.88 1.64 -16.30
C VAL A 654 24.37 0.61 -17.31
N ASP A 655 23.78 -0.59 -17.26
CA ASP A 655 23.98 -1.68 -18.22
C ASP A 655 23.68 -1.24 -19.66
N ARG A 656 24.33 -1.88 -20.64
CA ARG A 656 24.23 -1.52 -22.06
C ARG A 656 22.79 -1.54 -22.59
N ALA A 657 21.88 -2.34 -22.04
CA ALA A 657 20.48 -2.33 -22.47
C ALA A 657 19.82 -0.94 -22.35
N PHE A 658 20.28 -0.13 -21.38
CA PHE A 658 19.81 1.22 -21.10
C PHE A 658 20.59 2.32 -21.85
N GLU A 659 21.55 1.96 -22.71
CA GLU A 659 22.16 2.92 -23.64
C GLU A 659 21.15 3.33 -24.74
N THR A 660 21.39 4.44 -25.40
CA THR A 660 20.71 4.84 -26.63
C THR A 660 21.45 4.23 -27.83
N PRO A 661 20.75 3.79 -28.90
CA PRO A 661 21.40 3.33 -30.12
C PRO A 661 22.37 4.37 -30.70
N GLU A 662 23.51 3.89 -31.18
CA GLU A 662 24.57 4.73 -31.73
C GLU A 662 24.53 4.84 -33.24
N ASP A 663 25.06 5.95 -33.75
CA ASP A 663 25.29 6.22 -35.16
C ASP A 663 26.78 6.14 -35.56
N LYS A 664 27.70 6.02 -34.60
CA LYS A 664 29.16 6.05 -34.81
C LYS A 664 29.89 4.92 -34.11
N PRO A 665 30.97 4.39 -34.70
CA PRO A 665 31.81 3.37 -34.08
C PRO A 665 32.45 3.86 -32.77
N VAL A 666 32.42 3.02 -31.74
CA VAL A 666 33.07 3.29 -30.45
C VAL A 666 33.89 2.11 -29.98
N LYS A 667 34.89 2.38 -29.14
CA LYS A 667 35.78 1.34 -28.61
C LYS A 667 35.05 0.49 -27.57
N ARG A 668 34.99 -0.82 -27.81
CA ARG A 668 34.22 -1.79 -27.00
C ARG A 668 35.03 -3.07 -26.77
N LEU A 669 34.49 -3.91 -25.90
CA LEU A 669 34.93 -5.29 -25.76
C LEU A 669 34.31 -6.16 -26.86
N ASP A 670 35.02 -7.22 -27.27
CA ASP A 670 34.52 -8.22 -28.18
C ASP A 670 33.69 -9.31 -27.46
N VAL A 671 33.24 -10.32 -28.20
CA VAL A 671 32.48 -11.47 -27.67
C VAL A 671 33.24 -12.25 -26.58
N SER A 672 34.57 -12.18 -26.61
CA SER A 672 35.47 -12.83 -25.65
C SER A 672 35.88 -11.91 -24.49
N THR A 673 35.21 -10.76 -24.33
CA THR A 673 35.49 -9.73 -23.31
C THR A 673 36.87 -9.07 -23.43
N LYS A 674 37.51 -9.18 -24.60
CA LYS A 674 38.78 -8.50 -24.88
C LYS A 674 38.54 -7.18 -25.59
N LEU A 675 39.47 -6.25 -25.44
CA LEU A 675 39.42 -4.98 -26.17
C LEU A 675 39.46 -5.25 -27.68
N ALA A 676 38.43 -4.82 -28.40
CA ALA A 676 38.40 -4.93 -29.85
C ALA A 676 39.52 -4.09 -30.48
N GLU A 677 40.12 -4.62 -31.54
CA GLU A 677 41.21 -3.95 -32.28
C GLU A 677 40.73 -2.62 -32.87
N GLU A 678 39.55 -2.64 -33.51
CA GLU A 678 38.94 -1.47 -34.14
C GLU A 678 37.60 -1.12 -33.47
N PRO A 679 37.26 0.18 -33.32
CA PRO A 679 35.92 0.62 -32.91
C PRO A 679 34.83 0.11 -33.87
N PHE A 680 33.67 -0.25 -33.35
CA PHE A 680 32.53 -0.70 -34.16
C PHE A 680 31.19 -0.28 -33.55
N ILE A 681 30.15 -0.25 -34.39
CA ILE A 681 28.76 -0.02 -33.95
C ILE A 681 28.17 -1.36 -33.57
N TYR A 682 27.52 -1.41 -32.41
CA TYR A 682 26.74 -2.56 -31.98
C TYR A 682 25.54 -2.05 -31.20
N ASN A 683 24.34 -2.17 -31.78
CA ASN A 683 23.08 -1.67 -31.22
C ASN A 683 22.13 -2.80 -30.76
N GLU A 684 22.51 -4.07 -30.95
CA GLU A 684 21.67 -5.20 -30.56
C GLU A 684 21.40 -5.16 -29.04
N GLY A 685 20.13 -5.17 -28.64
CA GLY A 685 19.70 -5.11 -27.24
C GLY A 685 19.76 -3.73 -26.57
N VAL A 686 20.19 -2.68 -27.29
CA VAL A 686 20.27 -1.30 -26.78
C VAL A 686 18.97 -0.56 -27.08
N ASN A 687 18.27 -0.08 -26.05
CA ASN A 687 16.95 0.53 -26.23
C ASN A 687 16.53 1.49 -25.10
N GLY A 688 17.51 2.09 -24.40
CA GLY A 688 17.27 3.04 -23.33
C GLY A 688 16.53 4.29 -23.79
N VAL A 689 15.52 4.69 -23.02
CA VAL A 689 14.74 5.92 -23.26
C VAL A 689 14.64 6.72 -21.96
N TYR A 690 15.21 7.93 -21.99
CA TYR A 690 15.03 8.91 -20.91
C TYR A 690 13.65 9.55 -20.99
N ARG A 691 13.07 9.85 -19.82
CA ARG A 691 11.92 10.74 -19.68
C ARG A 691 11.93 11.47 -18.34
N ASN A 692 11.23 12.59 -18.22
CA ASN A 692 11.12 13.35 -16.97
C ASN A 692 9.67 13.79 -16.66
N ARG A 693 9.49 14.46 -15.52
CA ARG A 693 8.18 14.92 -15.05
C ARG A 693 7.46 15.86 -16.02
N GLU A 694 8.22 16.64 -16.78
CA GLU A 694 7.73 17.64 -17.72
C GLU A 694 7.26 17.01 -19.05
N GLY A 695 7.34 15.67 -19.17
CA GLY A 695 6.97 14.94 -20.38
C GLY A 695 8.03 15.00 -21.47
N LEU A 696 9.23 15.49 -21.17
CA LEU A 696 10.36 15.48 -22.10
C LEU A 696 10.89 14.06 -22.23
N THR A 697 11.29 13.68 -23.44
CA THR A 697 11.77 12.33 -23.74
C THR A 697 13.03 12.37 -24.59
N GLY A 698 13.90 11.37 -24.38
CA GLY A 698 15.19 11.28 -25.04
C GLY A 698 16.29 12.14 -24.37
N GLU A 699 17.54 11.81 -24.70
CA GLU A 699 18.73 12.43 -24.09
C GLU A 699 18.74 13.95 -24.23
N ALA A 700 18.54 14.47 -25.44
CA ALA A 700 18.72 15.89 -25.74
C ALA A 700 17.70 16.78 -25.03
N GLU A 701 16.45 16.31 -24.91
CA GLU A 701 15.38 17.07 -24.28
C GLU A 701 15.40 16.96 -22.75
N VAL A 702 15.86 15.83 -22.20
CA VAL A 702 15.93 15.63 -20.73
C VAL A 702 17.18 16.28 -20.13
N TRP A 703 18.29 16.32 -20.87
CA TRP A 703 19.55 16.90 -20.39
C TRP A 703 19.40 18.32 -19.85
N GLY A 704 19.84 18.54 -18.61
CA GLY A 704 19.90 19.89 -18.04
C GLY A 704 18.54 20.56 -17.86
N LYS A 705 17.42 19.81 -17.95
CA LYS A 705 16.09 20.34 -17.67
C LYS A 705 15.69 20.05 -16.25
N ARG A 706 15.50 21.11 -15.47
CA ARG A 706 15.11 21.00 -14.06
C ARG A 706 13.87 20.13 -13.91
N THR A 707 13.95 19.12 -13.06
CA THR A 707 12.84 18.17 -12.89
C THR A 707 12.88 17.49 -11.52
N PRO A 708 11.74 17.28 -10.86
CA PRO A 708 11.66 16.52 -9.61
C PRO A 708 12.18 15.08 -9.76
N TRP A 709 11.96 14.46 -10.92
CA TRP A 709 12.42 13.12 -11.17
C TRP A 709 12.78 12.92 -12.63
N VAL A 710 13.76 12.04 -12.86
CA VAL A 710 14.14 11.58 -14.19
C VAL A 710 14.10 10.06 -14.20
N ALA A 711 13.61 9.49 -15.30
CA ALA A 711 13.48 8.06 -15.51
C ALA A 711 14.27 7.61 -16.75
N LEU A 712 14.77 6.38 -16.71
CA LEU A 712 15.43 5.68 -17.81
C LEU A 712 14.85 4.28 -17.93
N ARG A 713 14.14 4.04 -19.03
CA ARG A 713 13.44 2.77 -19.31
C ARG A 713 14.20 1.96 -20.35
N ALA A 714 14.30 0.64 -20.16
CA ALA A 714 14.78 -0.29 -21.19
C ALA A 714 14.11 -1.67 -21.07
N GLN A 715 14.04 -2.38 -22.19
CA GLN A 715 13.76 -3.80 -22.27
C GLN A 715 15.07 -4.60 -22.21
N LYS A 716 15.21 -5.47 -21.22
CA LYS A 716 16.37 -6.34 -21.01
C LYS A 716 15.92 -7.77 -20.74
N GLU A 717 16.37 -8.71 -21.57
CA GLU A 717 16.14 -10.15 -21.38
C GLU A 717 14.66 -10.48 -21.14
N GLY A 718 13.77 -9.92 -21.97
CA GLY A 718 12.32 -10.16 -21.89
C GLY A 718 11.57 -9.40 -20.81
N GLU A 719 12.19 -8.45 -20.12
CA GLU A 719 11.56 -7.62 -19.07
C GLU A 719 11.75 -6.14 -19.36
N ILE A 720 10.73 -5.33 -19.08
CA ILE A 720 10.85 -3.89 -19.08
C ILE A 720 11.26 -3.46 -17.68
N ILE A 721 12.34 -2.68 -17.60
CA ILE A 721 12.89 -2.15 -16.37
C ILE A 721 12.92 -0.63 -16.49
N THR A 722 12.42 0.06 -15.47
CA THR A 722 12.49 1.51 -15.34
C THR A 722 13.34 1.87 -14.12
N LEU A 723 14.39 2.64 -14.35
CA LEU A 723 15.25 3.24 -13.32
C LEU A 723 14.80 4.68 -13.12
N VAL A 724 14.58 5.11 -11.88
CA VAL A 724 14.13 6.49 -11.59
C VAL A 724 14.97 7.10 -10.49
N ILE A 725 15.49 8.30 -10.72
CA ILE A 725 16.10 9.12 -9.67
C ILE A 725 15.08 10.17 -9.23
N LEU A 726 14.73 10.15 -7.94
CA LEU A 726 13.88 11.14 -7.28
C LEU A 726 14.75 12.13 -6.52
N ASP A 727 14.47 13.42 -6.70
CA ASP A 727 15.13 14.55 -6.02
C ASP A 727 14.27 15.06 -4.86
N HIS A 728 14.78 15.06 -3.63
CA HIS A 728 13.96 15.46 -2.49
C HIS A 728 13.72 16.97 -2.46
N GLU A 729 12.52 17.43 -2.08
CA GLU A 729 12.14 18.85 -2.12
C GLU A 729 12.96 19.77 -1.20
N GLN A 730 13.62 19.18 -0.19
CA GLN A 730 14.51 19.89 0.74
C GLN A 730 15.95 20.00 0.24
N ASN A 731 16.28 19.44 -0.92
CA ASN A 731 17.62 19.56 -1.47
C ASN A 731 17.91 21.01 -1.89
N PRO A 732 19.15 21.49 -1.69
CA PRO A 732 19.60 22.76 -2.25
C PRO A 732 19.28 22.85 -3.74
N ASN A 733 18.73 23.99 -4.16
CA ASN A 733 18.33 24.26 -5.55
C ASN A 733 17.35 23.24 -6.16
N TYR A 734 16.53 22.56 -5.35
CA TYR A 734 15.46 21.70 -5.86
C TYR A 734 14.51 22.45 -6.83
N PRO A 735 14.04 21.81 -7.91
CA PRO A 735 14.54 20.53 -8.43
C PRO A 735 15.89 20.67 -9.15
N GLY A 736 16.70 19.61 -9.11
CA GLY A 736 18.01 19.51 -9.75
C GLY A 736 17.97 19.31 -11.26
N TRP A 737 19.16 19.20 -11.86
CA TRP A 737 19.39 19.06 -13.31
C TRP A 737 19.83 17.62 -13.66
N PRO A 738 19.10 16.89 -14.51
CA PRO A 738 19.52 15.58 -14.98
C PRO A 738 20.75 15.63 -15.88
N HIS A 739 21.75 14.80 -15.59
CA HIS A 739 22.89 14.52 -16.48
C HIS A 739 22.61 13.22 -17.24
N ALA A 740 21.79 13.31 -18.30
CA ALA A 740 21.41 12.17 -19.13
C ALA A 740 22.36 12.00 -20.32
N ARG A 741 23.03 10.85 -20.47
CA ARG A 741 23.86 10.57 -21.65
C ARG A 741 23.50 9.23 -22.28
N GLY A 742 23.49 9.19 -23.61
CA GLY A 742 23.15 8.00 -24.40
C GLY A 742 24.12 6.84 -24.23
N TYR A 743 25.32 7.09 -23.68
CA TYR A 743 26.26 6.04 -23.30
C TYR A 743 25.99 5.41 -21.93
N GLY A 744 24.86 5.74 -21.28
CA GLY A 744 24.41 5.11 -20.03
C GLY A 744 24.93 5.80 -18.75
N LEU A 745 25.16 7.11 -18.79
CA LEU A 745 25.32 7.91 -17.56
C LEU A 745 24.00 8.59 -17.21
N PHE A 746 23.54 8.32 -15.99
CA PHE A 746 22.26 8.75 -15.46
C PHE A 746 22.45 9.39 -14.09
N SER A 747 22.32 10.71 -13.96
CA SER A 747 22.46 11.39 -12.68
C SER A 747 21.46 12.53 -12.47
N MET A 748 21.33 12.97 -11.21
CA MET A 748 20.65 14.20 -10.82
C MET A 748 21.63 15.14 -10.12
N ASN A 749 21.80 16.37 -10.65
CA ASN A 749 22.76 17.35 -10.18
C ASN A 749 22.08 18.60 -9.60
N ASN A 750 22.08 18.75 -8.28
CA ASN A 750 21.50 19.90 -7.57
C ASN A 750 22.37 21.17 -7.63
N LEU A 751 23.63 21.08 -8.05
CA LEU A 751 24.53 22.23 -8.21
C LEU A 751 24.96 22.43 -9.67
N GLY A 752 24.09 22.06 -10.62
CA GLY A 752 24.36 22.15 -12.05
C GLY A 752 24.46 23.58 -12.58
N GLY A 753 23.48 24.42 -12.25
CA GLY A 753 23.45 25.86 -12.60
C GLY A 753 23.78 26.14 -14.07
N ASP A 754 24.53 27.22 -14.29
CA ASP A 754 25.07 27.62 -15.60
C ASP A 754 26.10 26.63 -16.20
N GLY A 755 26.54 25.64 -15.42
CA GLY A 755 27.31 24.48 -15.88
C GLY A 755 26.48 23.52 -16.74
N MET A 756 25.23 23.27 -16.33
CA MET A 756 24.28 22.36 -17.01
C MET A 756 23.41 23.07 -18.05
N ASP A 757 22.96 24.29 -17.74
CA ASP A 757 22.11 25.10 -18.59
C ASP A 757 22.65 26.53 -18.63
N LYS A 758 23.20 26.96 -19.78
CA LYS A 758 23.80 28.30 -19.94
C LYS A 758 22.85 29.47 -19.71
N SER A 759 21.54 29.21 -19.62
CA SER A 759 20.53 30.21 -19.28
C SER A 759 20.19 30.28 -17.78
N ALA A 760 20.64 29.31 -16.98
CA ALA A 760 20.45 29.29 -15.54
C ALA A 760 21.45 30.20 -14.82
N ASP A 761 21.09 30.64 -13.61
CA ASP A 761 22.01 31.41 -12.76
C ASP A 761 23.20 30.54 -12.31
N PRO A 762 24.40 31.14 -12.17
CA PRO A 762 25.53 30.46 -11.56
C PRO A 762 25.28 30.17 -10.09
N ILE A 763 25.67 28.98 -9.65
CA ILE A 763 25.59 28.51 -8.27
C ILE A 763 26.97 28.69 -7.64
N GLU A 764 27.00 29.39 -6.51
CA GLU A 764 28.15 29.41 -5.61
C GLU A 764 27.66 29.23 -4.18
N ILE A 765 28.01 28.11 -3.54
CA ILE A 765 27.69 27.83 -2.13
C ILE A 765 29.00 27.81 -1.37
N ARG A 766 29.12 28.69 -0.38
CA ARG A 766 30.25 28.72 0.56
C ARG A 766 29.80 28.15 1.89
N LEU A 767 30.61 27.26 2.44
CA LEU A 767 30.47 26.71 3.78
C LEU A 767 31.70 27.13 4.59
N GLU A 768 31.45 27.78 5.71
CA GLU A 768 32.46 28.02 6.74
C GLU A 768 32.80 26.71 7.47
N SER A 769 33.96 26.66 8.13
CA SER A 769 34.34 25.50 8.94
C SER A 769 33.24 25.15 9.96
N GLY A 770 32.78 23.89 9.94
CA GLY A 770 31.73 23.36 10.80
C GLY A 770 30.30 23.49 10.22
N GLU A 771 30.09 24.28 9.16
CA GLU A 771 28.80 24.36 8.49
C GLU A 771 28.51 23.08 7.68
N SER A 772 27.23 22.79 7.48
CA SER A 772 26.79 21.56 6.82
C SER A 772 25.72 21.80 5.78
N ILE A 773 25.75 21.00 4.72
CA ILE A 773 24.74 20.94 3.67
C ILE A 773 24.31 19.48 3.47
N SER A 774 23.04 19.24 3.12
CA SER A 774 22.50 17.89 2.98
C SER A 774 21.82 17.69 1.64
N PHE A 775 21.97 16.48 1.09
CA PHE A 775 21.35 16.05 -0.15
C PHE A 775 20.69 14.68 0.05
N ARG A 776 19.46 14.53 -0.41
CA ARG A 776 18.66 13.31 -0.29
C ARG A 776 18.10 12.90 -1.66
N HIS A 777 18.47 11.72 -2.11
CA HIS A 777 18.03 11.15 -3.39
C HIS A 777 17.52 9.73 -3.20
N LYS A 778 16.63 9.29 -4.09
CA LYS A 778 16.14 7.91 -4.12
C LYS A 778 16.25 7.34 -5.52
N LEU A 779 16.95 6.21 -5.65
CA LEU A 779 16.90 5.36 -6.83
C LEU A 779 15.74 4.36 -6.67
N VAL A 780 14.83 4.37 -7.62
CA VAL A 780 13.78 3.36 -7.80
C VAL A 780 14.18 2.44 -8.93
N ILE A 781 14.00 1.14 -8.72
CA ILE A 781 14.19 0.10 -9.73
C ILE A 781 12.88 -0.68 -9.76
N GLY A 782 12.14 -0.58 -10.86
CA GLY A 782 10.85 -1.25 -11.04
C GLY A 782 10.62 -1.70 -12.48
N GLY A 783 9.40 -2.20 -12.75
CA GLY A 783 8.97 -2.67 -14.07
C GLY A 783 8.69 -1.54 -15.07
N ASP A 784 7.60 -1.66 -15.83
CA ASP A 784 7.15 -0.60 -16.75
C ASP A 784 6.40 0.50 -16.00
N LEU A 785 7.14 1.33 -15.25
CA LEU A 785 6.56 2.36 -14.41
C LEU A 785 5.93 3.46 -15.26
N SER A 786 4.71 3.85 -14.93
CA SER A 786 4.04 5.04 -15.46
C SER A 786 4.53 6.32 -14.79
N ASP A 787 4.25 7.47 -15.40
CA ASP A 787 4.51 8.79 -14.78
C ASP A 787 3.75 8.95 -13.46
N GLU A 788 2.52 8.43 -13.39
CA GLU A 788 1.67 8.51 -12.20
C GLU A 788 2.23 7.72 -11.02
N GLU A 789 2.67 6.48 -11.25
CA GLU A 789 3.34 5.67 -10.24
C GLU A 789 4.60 6.36 -9.71
N ILE A 790 5.39 6.97 -10.61
CA ILE A 790 6.58 7.74 -10.22
C ILE A 790 6.20 8.97 -9.40
N ASN A 791 5.14 9.69 -9.77
CA ASN A 791 4.65 10.83 -9.01
C ASN A 791 4.19 10.42 -7.60
N ASN A 792 3.55 9.27 -7.47
CA ASN A 792 3.14 8.72 -6.18
C ASN A 792 4.34 8.33 -5.32
N LEU A 793 5.36 7.69 -5.92
CA LEU A 793 6.63 7.39 -5.24
C LEU A 793 7.35 8.66 -4.79
N MET A 794 7.33 9.71 -5.62
CA MET A 794 7.88 11.02 -5.30
C MET A 794 7.14 11.69 -4.15
N TYR A 795 5.81 11.70 -4.18
CA TYR A 795 4.98 12.23 -3.10
C TYR A 795 5.31 11.54 -1.77
N ARG A 796 5.40 10.20 -1.76
CA ARG A 796 5.77 9.44 -0.55
C ARG A 796 7.18 9.77 -0.06
N PHE A 797 8.14 9.93 -0.98
CA PHE A 797 9.52 10.25 -0.64
C PHE A 797 9.65 11.63 0.04
N ASN A 798 8.89 12.63 -0.40
CA ASN A 798 8.87 13.97 0.21
C ASN A 798 8.13 14.04 1.54
N LYS A 799 7.32 13.02 1.91
CA LYS A 799 6.56 12.97 3.17
C LYS A 799 7.29 12.25 4.31
N GLN A 800 8.35 11.52 4.00
CA GLN A 800 9.21 10.80 4.96
C GLN A 800 10.32 11.70 5.44
#